data_AF-A0A1U6I6U3-F1
#
_entry.id   AF-A0A1U6I6U3-F1
#
_cell.length_a   1.000
_cell.length_b   1.000
_cell.length_c   1.000
_cell.angle_alpha   90.00
_cell.angle_beta   90.00
_cell.angle_gamma   90.00
#
_symmetry.space_group_name_H-M   'P 1'
#
loop_
_entity.id
_entity.type
_entity.pdbx_description
1 polymer ?
#
loop_
_entity_poly.entity_id
_entity_poly.type
_entity_poly.pdbx_seq_one_letter_code
_entity_poly.pdbx_strand_id
1 'polypeptide(L)'
;MAAEILSDLSRATDSNSDSLTGATWNFYDVGTLTPRAVYSDASLSTSLGAVVTADSGGQFVPIYLDGSYEYRGILKDFDGNTIKDIPKINPALSALLASTASSKGAGLVGFSHAATYAASTVGKKLQQIVDPRDAPYNAAGDGATDDYTPLASALASGKKVWLEPGVTYAFGTQLAYSVDNSGFIGGGKLLMLTGTGEFDAADYTGTYSTNRTGILIDGITNPVLDAIIEMETNASVRTCNAVTVVSCTNPNIKVEAYGFKEAKYGIVEANSNTGGVIDANVHDCGADSTSLGSMQITGLAVDGNRVGGVNSTGVRYFGRFKDIRLGAAAGAAYGEQTDGLNIQTVGYSGAICDVIAENVGEAFDCFGDHVIANVNAKDVVNYGVKLIHGASFCQVTATVDGCGIYGAVIGSDSTTKSCNRNNINLTVDGVGTVSNPTSPANQAAFATDGSSAAYQPTNNTITVNGRTNGATATHAVLLESGSGNLIEADCTLSFGTQYGSISTLSRAATTTSGSPDLTSVNTNGLVAGQTVTGTGIPADTVLVSVDTGAGTAVMSKNATASGAITMSAPLYGNIIRRRQGTYIKAYIGTATTVAQNADVPFDTELTDRTNEFNPSTYTATVRCDGRYEVLAQARCSSVPSLEQWGIAVYKNGSEVYRHTPINGAASAREVWAQIPAIVLDCAAGDTIKCVCIATSAGPFTVTNDRKYSFIQIRQI
;
A
#
# COMPACT_ATOMS: atom_id res chain seq x y z
N MET A 1 -43.73 14.34 -49.96
CA MET A 1 -42.30 14.62 -50.27
C MET A 1 -41.95 13.84 -51.52
N ALA A 2 -41.38 14.50 -52.54
CA ALA A 2 -40.95 13.83 -53.75
C ALA A 2 -39.68 13.01 -53.49
N ALA A 3 -39.56 11.84 -54.12
CA ALA A 3 -38.32 11.07 -54.12
C ALA A 3 -37.69 11.16 -55.51
N GLU A 4 -36.41 11.54 -55.57
CA GLU A 4 -35.60 11.41 -56.78
C GLU A 4 -35.18 9.94 -56.91
N ILE A 5 -35.80 9.19 -57.81
CA ILE A 5 -35.59 7.74 -57.92
C ILE A 5 -34.60 7.35 -59.02
N LEU A 6 -34.29 8.24 -59.97
CA LEU A 6 -33.59 7.86 -61.21
C LEU A 6 -32.22 8.53 -61.41
N SER A 7 -31.53 8.96 -60.34
CA SER A 7 -30.16 9.49 -60.50
C SER A 7 -29.17 8.46 -61.05
N ASP A 8 -29.31 7.18 -60.65
CA ASP A 8 -28.50 6.05 -61.16
C ASP A 8 -28.98 5.48 -62.51
N LEU A 9 -30.14 5.91 -63.02
CA LEU A 9 -30.68 5.52 -64.33
C LEU A 9 -30.71 6.72 -65.30
N SER A 10 -29.87 7.72 -65.05
CA SER A 10 -29.88 8.98 -65.80
C SER A 10 -29.63 8.81 -67.30
N ARG A 11 -29.06 7.68 -67.76
CA ARG A 11 -28.83 7.37 -69.17
C ARG A 11 -29.43 6.02 -69.59
N ALA A 12 -30.33 6.04 -70.57
CA ALA A 12 -30.75 4.84 -71.27
C ALA A 12 -29.64 4.37 -72.22
N THR A 13 -29.18 3.14 -72.01
CA THR A 13 -28.22 2.47 -72.90
C THR A 13 -28.77 1.12 -73.33
N ASP A 14 -28.33 0.64 -74.49
CA ASP A 14 -28.65 -0.69 -74.99
C ASP A 14 -27.75 -1.77 -74.34
N SER A 15 -27.85 -3.01 -74.81
CA SER A 15 -27.03 -4.11 -74.31
C SER A 15 -25.52 -3.95 -74.57
N ASN A 16 -25.13 -3.04 -75.46
CA ASN A 16 -23.74 -2.73 -75.81
C ASN A 16 -23.24 -1.46 -75.09
N SER A 17 -24.04 -0.87 -74.20
CA SER A 17 -23.79 0.42 -73.55
C SER A 17 -23.87 1.65 -74.46
N ASP A 18 -24.43 1.51 -75.67
CA ASP A 18 -24.65 2.64 -76.57
C ASP A 18 -25.86 3.45 -76.11
N SER A 19 -25.75 4.78 -76.18
CA SER A 19 -26.83 5.71 -75.81
C SER A 19 -28.06 5.53 -76.68
N LEU A 20 -29.22 5.30 -76.06
CA LEU A 20 -30.50 5.19 -76.75
C LEU A 20 -31.13 6.57 -76.93
N THR A 21 -30.72 7.27 -78.00
CA THR A 21 -31.28 8.57 -78.40
C THR A 21 -32.81 8.49 -78.53
N GLY A 22 -33.53 9.38 -77.85
CA GLY A 22 -34.99 9.47 -77.95
C GLY A 22 -35.76 8.35 -77.24
N ALA A 23 -35.09 7.51 -76.43
CA ALA A 23 -35.77 6.56 -75.54
C ALA A 23 -36.78 7.28 -74.62
N THR A 24 -37.84 6.59 -74.22
CA THR A 24 -38.89 7.17 -73.37
C THR A 24 -39.14 6.37 -72.11
N TRP A 25 -39.24 7.05 -70.97
CA TRP A 25 -39.85 6.48 -69.77
C TRP A 25 -41.34 6.78 -69.75
N ASN A 26 -42.16 5.74 -69.62
CA ASN A 26 -43.61 5.83 -69.53
C ASN A 26 -44.03 5.44 -68.11
N PHE A 27 -44.77 6.31 -67.43
CA PHE A 27 -45.16 6.16 -66.03
C PHE A 27 -46.66 5.92 -65.89
N TYR A 28 -47.03 4.94 -65.08
CA TYR A 28 -48.40 4.50 -64.87
C TYR A 28 -48.70 4.28 -63.39
N ASP A 29 -49.99 4.28 -63.02
CA ASP A 29 -50.42 3.74 -61.72
C ASP A 29 -50.16 2.21 -61.68
N VAL A 30 -49.59 1.72 -60.56
CA VAL A 30 -49.24 0.29 -60.40
C VAL A 30 -50.44 -0.63 -60.70
N GLY A 31 -50.17 -1.70 -61.44
CA GLY A 31 -51.19 -2.67 -61.84
C GLY A 31 -52.09 -2.23 -62.99
N THR A 32 -51.89 -1.02 -63.55
CA THR A 32 -52.69 -0.47 -64.65
C THR A 32 -51.82 0.08 -65.78
N LEU A 33 -52.45 0.58 -66.84
CA LEU A 33 -51.85 1.43 -67.87
C LEU A 33 -52.40 2.86 -67.83
N THR A 34 -52.97 3.28 -66.69
CA THR A 34 -53.44 4.65 -66.49
C THR A 34 -52.21 5.56 -66.34
N PRO A 35 -51.97 6.51 -67.26
CA PRO A 35 -50.77 7.34 -67.23
C PRO A 35 -50.70 8.20 -65.96
N ARG A 36 -49.51 8.32 -65.37
CA ARG A 36 -49.29 9.11 -64.15
C ARG A 36 -48.20 10.16 -64.38
N ALA A 37 -48.50 11.40 -64.02
CA ALA A 37 -47.58 12.51 -64.17
C ALA A 37 -46.33 12.35 -63.27
N VAL A 38 -45.20 12.77 -63.80
CA VAL A 38 -43.93 12.93 -63.09
C VAL A 38 -43.43 14.36 -63.26
N TYR A 39 -42.42 14.78 -62.50
CA TYR A 39 -42.07 16.19 -62.35
C TYR A 39 -40.58 16.44 -62.52
N SER A 40 -40.19 17.62 -62.98
CA SER A 40 -38.76 17.99 -63.15
C SER A 40 -38.11 18.52 -61.88
N ASP A 41 -38.89 18.73 -60.82
CA ASP A 41 -38.44 19.29 -59.56
C ASP A 41 -39.05 18.58 -58.36
N ALA A 42 -38.35 18.61 -57.22
CA ALA A 42 -38.76 17.96 -55.99
C ALA A 42 -40.01 18.58 -55.33
N SER A 43 -40.42 19.79 -55.73
CA SER A 43 -41.64 20.45 -55.24
C SER A 43 -42.90 20.02 -56.02
N LEU A 44 -42.73 19.19 -57.06
CA LEU A 44 -43.80 18.71 -57.93
C LEU A 44 -44.53 19.86 -58.65
N SER A 45 -43.81 20.96 -58.93
CA SER A 45 -44.41 22.17 -59.49
C SER A 45 -44.48 22.14 -61.02
N THR A 46 -43.47 21.56 -61.66
CA THR A 46 -43.35 21.49 -63.11
C THR A 46 -43.54 20.05 -63.56
N SER A 47 -44.73 19.75 -64.08
CA SER A 47 -45.05 18.43 -64.62
C SER A 47 -44.31 18.19 -65.95
N LEU A 48 -43.68 17.03 -66.05
CA LEU A 48 -43.10 16.50 -67.28
C LEU A 48 -44.11 15.63 -68.07
N GLY A 49 -45.35 15.52 -67.58
CA GLY A 49 -46.32 14.56 -68.12
C GLY A 49 -46.05 13.13 -67.63
N ALA A 50 -46.66 12.14 -68.28
CA ALA A 50 -46.47 10.72 -67.95
C ALA A 50 -45.42 10.02 -68.83
N VAL A 51 -44.85 10.74 -69.80
CA VAL A 51 -43.83 10.23 -70.72
C VAL A 51 -42.68 11.23 -70.73
N VAL A 52 -41.48 10.77 -70.40
CA VAL A 52 -40.27 11.60 -70.41
C VAL A 52 -39.30 11.03 -71.45
N THR A 53 -38.87 11.88 -72.39
CA THR A 53 -37.98 11.49 -73.49
C THR A 53 -36.54 11.84 -73.17
N ALA A 54 -35.63 10.93 -73.48
CA ALA A 54 -34.19 11.14 -73.38
C ALA A 54 -33.66 12.04 -74.50
N ASP A 55 -32.58 12.77 -74.23
CA ASP A 55 -31.87 13.55 -75.23
C ASP A 55 -31.05 12.69 -76.22
N SER A 56 -30.25 13.32 -77.07
CA SER A 56 -29.39 12.62 -78.04
C SER A 56 -28.31 11.76 -77.38
N GLY A 57 -27.93 12.05 -76.13
CA GLY A 57 -27.02 11.24 -75.32
C GLY A 57 -27.71 10.10 -74.56
N GLY A 58 -29.01 9.87 -74.78
CA GLY A 58 -29.80 8.90 -74.01
C GLY A 58 -30.06 9.37 -72.58
N GLN A 59 -29.79 10.63 -72.25
CA GLN A 59 -29.92 11.16 -70.90
C GLN A 59 -31.32 11.73 -70.65
N PHE A 60 -31.92 11.37 -69.52
CA PHE A 60 -33.18 11.95 -69.08
C PHE A 60 -32.92 13.18 -68.19
N VAL A 61 -33.83 14.14 -68.24
CA VAL A 61 -33.91 15.18 -67.20
C VAL A 61 -34.18 14.54 -65.83
N PRO A 62 -33.86 15.20 -64.70
CA PRO A 62 -34.26 14.70 -63.39
C PRO A 62 -35.77 14.43 -63.31
N ILE A 63 -36.15 13.27 -62.79
CA ILE A 63 -37.54 12.84 -62.68
C ILE A 63 -37.89 12.60 -61.22
N TYR A 64 -38.86 13.37 -60.74
CA TYR A 64 -39.41 13.32 -59.39
C TYR A 64 -40.81 12.72 -59.42
N LEU A 65 -41.07 11.77 -58.52
CA LEU A 65 -42.36 11.11 -58.37
C LEU A 65 -43.10 11.65 -57.15
N ASP A 66 -44.42 11.84 -57.27
CA ASP A 66 -45.26 12.16 -56.10
C ASP A 66 -45.33 10.96 -55.15
N GLY A 67 -44.78 11.12 -53.95
CA GLY A 67 -44.74 10.07 -52.93
C GLY A 67 -46.10 9.57 -52.43
N SER A 68 -47.21 10.20 -52.84
CA SER A 68 -48.57 9.76 -52.52
C SER A 68 -49.04 8.57 -53.35
N TYR A 69 -48.29 8.19 -54.39
CA TYR A 69 -48.67 7.14 -55.34
C TYR A 69 -47.58 6.09 -55.53
N GLU A 70 -47.99 4.89 -55.92
CA GLU A 70 -47.08 3.87 -56.42
C GLU A 70 -47.07 3.92 -57.96
N TYR A 71 -45.89 3.86 -58.55
CA TYR A 71 -45.72 3.98 -60.00
C TYR A 71 -45.27 2.66 -60.62
N ARG A 72 -45.60 2.44 -61.89
CA ARG A 72 -44.89 1.52 -62.78
C ARG A 72 -44.15 2.35 -63.81
N GLY A 73 -42.87 2.09 -64.01
CA GLY A 73 -42.07 2.74 -65.05
C GLY A 73 -41.77 1.74 -66.16
N ILE A 74 -41.99 2.12 -67.41
CA ILE A 74 -41.61 1.32 -68.59
C ILE A 74 -40.69 2.15 -69.49
N LEU A 75 -39.44 1.74 -69.63
CA LEU A 75 -38.47 2.30 -70.55
C LEU A 75 -38.65 1.67 -71.93
N LYS A 76 -38.77 2.51 -72.95
CA LYS A 76 -38.88 2.11 -74.36
C LYS A 76 -37.80 2.76 -75.21
N ASP A 77 -37.38 2.08 -76.28
CA ASP A 77 -36.53 2.67 -77.31
C ASP A 77 -37.32 3.66 -78.19
N PHE A 78 -36.65 4.27 -79.17
CA PHE A 78 -37.26 5.21 -80.11
C PHE A 78 -38.35 4.57 -80.99
N ASP A 79 -38.22 3.27 -81.28
CA ASP A 79 -39.20 2.50 -82.06
C ASP A 79 -40.40 2.03 -81.21
N GLY A 80 -40.37 2.28 -79.91
CA GLY A 80 -41.44 1.96 -78.96
C GLY A 80 -41.36 0.56 -78.34
N ASN A 81 -40.28 -0.19 -78.57
CA ASN A 81 -40.06 -1.48 -77.94
C ASN A 81 -39.67 -1.31 -76.46
N THR A 82 -40.24 -2.14 -75.58
CA THR A 82 -39.91 -2.11 -74.16
C THR A 82 -38.50 -2.66 -73.89
N ILE A 83 -37.66 -1.86 -73.26
CA ILE A 83 -36.31 -2.24 -72.82
C ILE A 83 -36.33 -2.70 -71.36
N LYS A 84 -37.03 -1.97 -70.50
CA LYS A 84 -37.10 -2.25 -69.06
C LYS A 84 -38.48 -1.93 -68.52
N ASP A 85 -39.01 -2.83 -67.70
CA ASP A 85 -40.29 -2.65 -67.03
C ASP A 85 -40.08 -2.82 -65.53
N ILE A 86 -40.34 -1.76 -64.78
CA ILE A 86 -40.27 -1.73 -63.32
C ILE A 86 -41.71 -1.77 -62.82
N PRO A 87 -42.24 -2.96 -62.48
CA PRO A 87 -43.67 -3.15 -62.24
C PRO A 87 -44.19 -2.37 -61.02
N LYS A 88 -43.30 -2.04 -60.08
CA LYS A 88 -43.62 -1.26 -58.88
C LYS A 88 -42.41 -0.44 -58.45
N ILE A 89 -42.58 0.87 -58.48
CA ILE A 89 -41.70 1.91 -57.98
C ILE A 89 -42.44 2.52 -56.78
N ASN A 90 -41.89 2.37 -55.58
CA ASN A 90 -42.44 2.95 -54.36
C ASN A 90 -41.60 4.16 -53.96
N PRO A 91 -42.03 5.39 -54.31
CA PRO A 91 -41.28 6.60 -53.98
C PRO A 91 -41.15 6.82 -52.47
N ALA A 92 -42.12 6.36 -51.68
CA ALA A 92 -42.06 6.44 -50.22
C ALA A 92 -40.97 5.54 -49.63
N LEU A 93 -40.74 4.35 -50.19
CA LEU A 93 -39.67 3.45 -49.73
C LEU A 93 -38.27 4.01 -50.06
N SER A 94 -38.11 4.61 -51.24
CA SER A 94 -36.85 5.27 -51.62
C SER A 94 -36.58 6.52 -50.80
N ALA A 95 -37.61 7.32 -50.50
CA ALA A 95 -37.50 8.45 -49.57
C ALA A 95 -37.15 7.98 -48.16
N LEU A 96 -37.71 6.86 -47.69
CA LEU A 96 -37.39 6.29 -46.40
C LEU A 96 -35.92 5.82 -46.34
N LEU A 97 -35.47 5.07 -47.36
CA LEU A 97 -34.08 4.60 -47.49
C LEU A 97 -33.08 5.76 -47.60
N ALA A 98 -33.39 6.77 -48.41
CA ALA A 98 -32.57 7.98 -48.53
C ALA A 98 -32.54 8.78 -47.22
N SER A 99 -33.67 8.90 -46.51
CA SER A 99 -33.72 9.57 -45.20
C SER A 99 -32.93 8.83 -44.11
N THR A 100 -32.84 7.50 -44.21
CA THR A 100 -31.99 6.70 -43.32
C THR A 100 -30.51 6.78 -43.70
N ALA A 101 -30.18 7.01 -44.97
CA ALA A 101 -28.81 7.03 -45.48
C ALA A 101 -28.14 8.42 -45.48
N SER A 102 -28.90 9.52 -45.62
CA SER A 102 -28.30 10.80 -46.06
C SER A 102 -27.69 11.70 -45.00
N SER A 103 -27.89 11.48 -43.68
CA SER A 103 -27.17 12.29 -42.67
C SER A 103 -27.31 11.84 -41.22
N LYS A 104 -28.03 10.75 -40.91
CA LYS A 104 -28.30 10.39 -39.52
C LYS A 104 -28.10 8.91 -39.17
N GLY A 105 -27.39 8.13 -39.97
CA GLY A 105 -27.24 6.68 -39.73
C GLY A 105 -26.71 6.32 -38.33
N ALA A 106 -25.75 7.09 -37.78
CA ALA A 106 -25.32 6.92 -36.38
C ALA A 106 -26.20 7.72 -35.38
N GLY A 107 -26.75 8.86 -35.79
CA GLY A 107 -27.59 9.73 -34.93
C GLY A 107 -29.08 9.36 -34.83
N LEU A 108 -29.57 8.38 -35.61
CA LEU A 108 -30.92 7.80 -35.54
C LEU A 108 -30.96 6.46 -34.83
N VAL A 109 -29.81 5.83 -34.58
CA VAL A 109 -29.72 4.71 -33.63
C VAL A 109 -29.65 5.33 -32.22
N GLY A 110 -30.69 6.09 -31.86
CA GLY A 110 -30.90 6.47 -30.47
C GLY A 110 -31.16 5.19 -29.69
N PHE A 111 -30.38 4.95 -28.65
CA PHE A 111 -30.73 3.94 -27.66
C PHE A 111 -31.26 4.65 -26.41
N SER A 112 -32.14 3.98 -25.68
CA SER A 112 -32.69 4.49 -24.43
C SER A 112 -32.51 3.44 -23.35
N HIS A 113 -32.09 3.85 -22.15
CA HIS A 113 -32.05 2.93 -21.01
C HIS A 113 -33.45 2.47 -20.57
N ALA A 114 -34.51 3.19 -20.96
CA ALA A 114 -35.89 2.81 -20.68
C ALA A 114 -36.49 1.83 -21.70
N ALA A 115 -35.92 1.70 -22.91
CA ALA A 115 -36.47 0.83 -23.95
C ALA A 115 -36.19 -0.66 -23.65
N THR A 116 -37.14 -1.54 -23.95
CA THR A 116 -36.91 -2.99 -23.84
C THR A 116 -36.33 -3.53 -25.15
N TYR A 117 -35.04 -3.85 -25.17
CA TYR A 117 -34.39 -4.46 -26.32
C TYR A 117 -34.35 -5.99 -26.22
N ALA A 118 -34.56 -6.68 -27.35
CA ALA A 118 -34.36 -8.12 -27.45
C ALA A 118 -32.91 -8.51 -27.15
N ALA A 119 -32.70 -9.74 -26.64
CA ALA A 119 -31.36 -10.29 -26.45
C ALA A 119 -30.56 -10.25 -27.77
N SER A 120 -29.24 -10.11 -27.66
CA SER A 120 -28.31 -10.04 -28.81
C SER A 120 -28.47 -8.84 -29.75
N THR A 121 -29.20 -7.80 -29.34
CA THR A 121 -29.23 -6.52 -30.05
C THR A 121 -28.18 -5.56 -29.51
N VAL A 122 -27.75 -4.60 -30.34
CA VAL A 122 -26.83 -3.52 -29.92
C VAL A 122 -27.42 -2.71 -28.77
N GLY A 123 -28.72 -2.38 -28.81
CA GLY A 123 -29.38 -1.65 -27.72
C GLY A 123 -29.30 -2.39 -26.38
N LYS A 124 -29.50 -3.72 -26.37
CA LYS A 124 -29.34 -4.52 -25.14
C LYS A 124 -27.89 -4.54 -24.64
N LYS A 125 -26.91 -4.53 -25.55
CA LYS A 125 -25.49 -4.46 -25.20
C LYS A 125 -25.12 -3.11 -24.59
N LEU A 126 -25.62 -2.01 -25.15
CA LEU A 126 -25.39 -0.65 -24.65
C LEU A 126 -26.04 -0.42 -23.27
N GLN A 127 -27.15 -1.10 -22.95
CA GLN A 127 -27.78 -1.06 -21.62
C GLN A 127 -27.01 -1.76 -20.48
N GLN A 128 -25.84 -2.34 -20.75
CA GLN A 128 -25.05 -3.02 -19.71
C GLN A 128 -24.32 -2.05 -18.77
N ILE A 129 -24.05 -0.83 -19.24
CA ILE A 129 -23.44 0.27 -18.51
C ILE A 129 -24.37 1.47 -18.66
N VAL A 130 -24.61 2.21 -17.58
CA VAL A 130 -25.53 3.35 -17.54
C VAL A 130 -24.73 4.63 -17.34
N ASP A 131 -24.87 5.62 -18.20
CA ASP A 131 -24.48 7.00 -17.86
C ASP A 131 -25.64 7.66 -17.10
N PRO A 132 -25.44 8.22 -15.90
CA PRO A 132 -26.52 8.83 -15.13
C PRO A 132 -27.13 10.07 -15.82
N ARG A 133 -26.49 10.64 -16.85
CA ARG A 133 -27.03 11.77 -17.64
C ARG A 133 -27.96 11.31 -18.75
N ASP A 134 -27.86 10.05 -19.18
CA ASP A 134 -28.73 9.51 -20.22
C ASP A 134 -30.17 9.34 -19.68
N ALA A 135 -31.15 9.52 -20.56
CA ALA A 135 -32.54 9.23 -20.22
C ALA A 135 -32.71 7.74 -19.87
N PRO A 136 -33.44 7.41 -18.78
CA PRO A 136 -34.39 8.26 -18.07
C PRO A 136 -33.84 8.96 -16.81
N TYR A 137 -32.54 8.85 -16.53
CA TYR A 137 -31.94 9.33 -15.27
C TYR A 137 -31.74 10.84 -15.27
N ASN A 138 -31.21 11.40 -16.36
CA ASN A 138 -31.07 12.85 -16.60
C ASN A 138 -30.32 13.62 -15.50
N ALA A 139 -29.23 13.06 -14.96
CA ALA A 139 -28.27 13.83 -14.14
C ALA A 139 -27.75 15.04 -14.93
N ALA A 140 -27.52 16.15 -14.24
CA ALA A 140 -26.94 17.35 -14.83
C ALA A 140 -25.43 17.21 -15.01
N GLY A 141 -24.72 16.71 -14.00
CA GLY A 141 -23.25 16.59 -14.04
C GLY A 141 -22.53 17.95 -14.14
N ASP A 142 -23.14 19.02 -13.64
CA ASP A 142 -22.63 20.39 -13.72
C ASP A 142 -21.86 20.85 -12.46
N GLY A 143 -21.76 19.97 -11.45
CA GLY A 143 -21.13 20.25 -10.17
C GLY A 143 -21.89 21.22 -9.26
N ALA A 144 -23.14 21.55 -9.58
CA ALA A 144 -23.96 22.49 -8.79
C ALA A 144 -25.37 21.94 -8.50
N THR A 145 -25.99 21.28 -9.49
CA THR A 145 -27.30 20.65 -9.36
C THR A 145 -27.18 19.37 -8.54
N ASP A 146 -28.05 19.18 -7.55
CA ASP A 146 -28.12 17.94 -6.76
C ASP A 146 -28.62 16.77 -7.62
N ASP A 147 -27.67 15.94 -8.06
CA ASP A 147 -27.83 14.76 -8.87
C ASP A 147 -28.17 13.49 -8.06
N TYR A 148 -28.51 13.62 -6.76
CA TYR A 148 -28.86 12.48 -5.90
C TYR A 148 -29.90 11.55 -6.53
N THR A 149 -31.03 12.10 -6.98
CA THR A 149 -32.15 11.28 -7.50
C THR A 149 -31.77 10.53 -8.78
N PRO A 150 -31.17 11.18 -9.81
CA PRO A 150 -30.60 10.49 -10.98
C PRO A 150 -29.58 9.40 -10.63
N LEU A 151 -28.61 9.69 -9.76
CA LEU A 151 -27.56 8.75 -9.36
C LEU A 151 -28.12 7.53 -8.62
N ALA A 152 -29.00 7.74 -7.65
CA ALA A 152 -29.65 6.67 -6.89
C ALA A 152 -30.50 5.78 -7.82
N SER A 153 -31.20 6.38 -8.78
CA SER A 153 -32.00 5.65 -9.77
C SER A 153 -31.12 4.83 -10.73
N ALA A 154 -29.96 5.36 -11.13
CA ALA A 154 -29.00 4.66 -11.96
C ALA A 154 -28.39 3.45 -11.23
N LEU A 155 -28.03 3.59 -9.95
CA LEU A 155 -27.55 2.48 -9.10
C LEU A 155 -28.62 1.39 -8.93
N ALA A 156 -29.87 1.78 -8.67
CA ALA A 156 -30.99 0.85 -8.50
C ALA A 156 -31.32 0.02 -9.76
N SER A 157 -30.78 0.38 -10.93
CA SER A 157 -30.93 -0.40 -12.17
C SER A 157 -30.23 -1.77 -12.13
N GLY A 158 -29.34 -1.99 -11.15
CA GLY A 158 -28.51 -3.20 -11.07
C GLY A 158 -27.46 -3.29 -12.18
N LYS A 159 -27.13 -2.16 -12.83
CA LYS A 159 -26.06 -2.04 -13.82
C LYS A 159 -24.84 -1.35 -13.20
N LYS A 160 -23.73 -1.38 -13.93
CA LYS A 160 -22.60 -0.50 -13.63
C LYS A 160 -22.93 0.90 -14.13
N VAL A 161 -22.70 1.90 -13.30
CA VAL A 161 -22.95 3.30 -13.60
C VAL A 161 -21.63 3.97 -13.99
N TRP A 162 -21.53 4.44 -15.22
CA TRP A 162 -20.38 5.16 -15.75
C TRP A 162 -20.42 6.61 -15.32
N LEU A 163 -19.48 6.98 -14.46
CA LEU A 163 -19.18 8.37 -14.13
C LEU A 163 -18.15 8.87 -15.15
N GLU A 164 -18.56 9.77 -16.05
CA GLU A 164 -17.66 10.27 -17.09
C GLU A 164 -16.49 11.06 -16.47
N PRO A 165 -15.22 10.74 -16.81
CA PRO A 165 -14.07 11.55 -16.40
C PRO A 165 -14.23 13.02 -16.75
N GLY A 166 -13.96 13.91 -15.79
CA GLY A 166 -14.07 15.36 -15.98
C GLY A 166 -15.47 15.94 -15.76
N VAL A 167 -16.47 15.10 -15.51
CA VAL A 167 -17.82 15.51 -15.08
C VAL A 167 -17.91 15.47 -13.56
N THR A 168 -18.59 16.45 -12.97
CA THR A 168 -18.82 16.53 -11.52
C THR A 168 -20.31 16.36 -11.23
N TYR A 169 -20.66 15.35 -10.46
CA TYR A 169 -22.04 15.11 -10.02
C TYR A 169 -22.17 15.54 -8.56
N ALA A 170 -22.88 16.62 -8.30
CA ALA A 170 -23.11 17.08 -6.93
C ALA A 170 -24.24 16.27 -6.30
N PHE A 171 -24.17 15.99 -5.00
CA PHE A 171 -25.24 15.29 -4.31
C PHE A 171 -25.32 15.68 -2.83
N GLY A 172 -26.54 15.87 -2.32
CA GLY A 172 -26.78 16.29 -0.92
C GLY A 172 -27.20 15.17 0.02
N THR A 173 -27.46 13.95 -0.48
CA THR A 173 -28.01 12.83 0.31
C THR A 173 -27.22 11.55 0.10
N GLN A 174 -27.06 10.71 1.13
CA GLN A 174 -26.37 9.41 1.05
C GLN A 174 -26.83 8.55 -0.14
N LEU A 175 -25.88 8.14 -0.97
CA LEU A 175 -26.06 7.17 -2.04
C LEU A 175 -25.86 5.75 -1.49
N ALA A 176 -26.93 4.95 -1.46
CA ALA A 176 -26.89 3.57 -0.98
C ALA A 176 -26.90 2.56 -2.14
N TYR A 177 -25.98 1.60 -2.11
CA TYR A 177 -25.99 0.48 -3.05
C TYR A 177 -27.04 -0.54 -2.61
N SER A 178 -27.80 -1.08 -3.55
CA SER A 178 -28.91 -2.00 -3.26
C SER A 178 -28.91 -3.29 -4.09
N VAL A 179 -27.95 -3.46 -5.00
CA VAL A 179 -27.92 -4.59 -5.94
C VAL A 179 -26.50 -5.16 -6.10
N ASP A 180 -26.37 -6.48 -6.13
CA ASP A 180 -25.10 -7.18 -6.42
C ASP A 180 -24.52 -6.83 -7.80
N ASN A 181 -23.19 -6.93 -7.92
CA ASN A 181 -22.44 -6.69 -9.16
C ASN A 181 -22.70 -5.30 -9.79
N SER A 182 -23.15 -4.34 -9.00
CA SER A 182 -23.44 -2.97 -9.42
C SER A 182 -22.44 -1.98 -8.83
N GLY A 183 -22.57 -0.71 -9.24
CA GLY A 183 -21.79 0.39 -8.68
C GLY A 183 -21.17 1.31 -9.72
N PHE A 184 -20.40 2.27 -9.23
CA PHE A 184 -19.80 3.32 -10.05
C PHE A 184 -18.48 2.86 -10.68
N ILE A 185 -18.28 3.23 -11.95
CA ILE A 185 -17.05 3.00 -12.71
C ILE A 185 -16.67 4.28 -13.47
N GLY A 186 -15.41 4.42 -13.87
CA GLY A 186 -14.99 5.44 -14.83
C GLY A 186 -14.24 6.63 -14.23
N GLY A 187 -14.26 6.82 -12.90
CA GLY A 187 -13.42 7.81 -12.24
C GLY A 187 -13.91 9.26 -12.37
N GLY A 188 -15.18 9.48 -12.74
CA GLY A 188 -15.81 10.80 -12.61
C GLY A 188 -15.87 11.29 -11.16
N LYS A 189 -16.13 12.60 -10.98
CA LYS A 189 -16.12 13.25 -9.67
C LYS A 189 -17.52 13.28 -9.06
N LEU A 190 -17.62 12.95 -7.77
CA LEU A 190 -18.80 13.09 -6.93
C LEU A 190 -18.54 14.20 -5.89
N LEU A 191 -19.33 15.28 -5.93
CA LEU A 191 -19.22 16.40 -5.00
C LEU A 191 -20.28 16.28 -3.90
N MET A 192 -19.86 16.06 -2.66
CA MET A 192 -20.73 15.99 -1.50
C MET A 192 -21.11 17.39 -1.03
N LEU A 193 -22.39 17.72 -1.11
CA LEU A 193 -22.91 19.04 -0.74
C LEU A 193 -23.08 19.21 0.77
N THR A 194 -22.91 20.45 1.23
CA THR A 194 -22.86 20.81 2.65
C THR A 194 -23.84 21.92 3.03
N GLY A 195 -25.06 21.90 2.50
CA GLY A 195 -26.22 22.66 2.94
C GLY A 195 -26.88 22.07 4.20
N THR A 196 -27.90 22.75 4.73
CA THR A 196 -28.73 22.23 5.84
C THR A 196 -29.54 21.03 5.38
N GLY A 197 -29.51 19.93 6.15
CA GLY A 197 -30.18 18.67 5.79
C GLY A 197 -29.41 17.79 4.82
N GLU A 198 -28.21 18.21 4.41
CA GLU A 198 -27.31 17.44 3.53
C GLU A 198 -26.27 16.68 4.37
N PHE A 199 -24.99 16.69 4.00
CA PHE A 199 -23.92 16.11 4.84
C PHE A 199 -23.55 17.07 5.97
N ASP A 200 -24.50 17.33 6.88
CA ASP A 200 -24.45 18.40 7.89
C ASP A 200 -24.31 17.93 9.34
N ALA A 201 -23.96 16.67 9.56
CA ALA A 201 -23.99 16.07 10.90
C ALA A 201 -23.01 16.78 11.86
N ALA A 202 -23.56 17.31 12.95
CA ALA A 202 -22.82 18.06 13.97
C ALA A 202 -22.26 17.20 15.12
N ASP A 203 -22.60 15.91 15.16
CA ASP A 203 -22.17 14.99 16.20
C ASP A 203 -21.93 13.59 15.65
N TYR A 204 -21.53 12.68 16.54
CA TYR A 204 -21.07 11.33 16.24
C TYR A 204 -22.08 10.21 16.53
N THR A 205 -23.36 10.55 16.76
CA THR A 205 -24.41 9.64 17.22
C THR A 205 -25.24 9.01 16.08
N GLY A 206 -25.17 7.69 15.87
CA GLY A 206 -25.93 7.00 14.81
C GLY A 206 -25.05 6.57 13.64
N THR A 207 -24.37 5.45 13.82
CA THR A 207 -23.48 4.84 12.83
C THR A 207 -24.18 4.71 11.47
N TYR A 208 -23.56 5.22 10.41
CA TYR A 208 -24.03 5.17 9.01
C TYR A 208 -25.32 5.97 8.69
N SER A 209 -25.69 6.98 9.50
CA SER A 209 -26.83 7.83 9.18
C SER A 209 -26.70 8.53 7.81
N THR A 210 -27.84 8.85 7.19
CA THR A 210 -27.93 9.38 5.81
C THR A 210 -27.22 10.72 5.58
N ASN A 211 -26.88 11.45 6.64
CA ASN A 211 -26.14 12.71 6.60
C ASN A 211 -24.66 12.57 7.03
N ARG A 212 -24.17 11.34 7.26
CA ARG A 212 -22.79 11.06 7.71
C ARG A 212 -21.96 10.21 6.77
N THR A 213 -22.55 9.69 5.73
CA THR A 213 -21.83 8.83 4.79
C THR A 213 -22.29 9.21 3.40
N GLY A 214 -21.35 9.65 2.56
CA GLY A 214 -21.61 9.95 1.15
C GLY A 214 -22.13 8.73 0.42
N ILE A 215 -21.34 7.65 0.43
CA ILE A 215 -21.69 6.39 -0.23
C ILE A 215 -21.72 5.24 0.79
N LEU A 216 -22.87 4.60 0.95
CA LEU A 216 -23.03 3.40 1.76
C LEU A 216 -23.15 2.16 0.85
N ILE A 217 -22.25 1.19 1.04
CA ILE A 217 -22.25 -0.09 0.35
C ILE A 217 -22.40 -1.18 1.43
N ASP A 218 -23.61 -1.66 1.66
CA ASP A 218 -23.91 -2.61 2.74
C ASP A 218 -24.48 -3.92 2.19
N GLY A 219 -23.85 -5.05 2.56
CA GLY A 219 -24.35 -6.39 2.24
C GLY A 219 -24.28 -6.77 0.76
N ILE A 220 -23.46 -6.08 -0.04
CA ILE A 220 -23.40 -6.27 -1.50
C ILE A 220 -22.32 -7.28 -1.89
N THR A 221 -22.62 -8.14 -2.87
CA THR A 221 -21.67 -9.06 -3.49
C THR A 221 -21.07 -8.43 -4.76
N ASN A 222 -19.74 -8.45 -4.85
CA ASN A 222 -18.94 -7.83 -5.92
C ASN A 222 -19.29 -6.35 -6.22
N PRO A 223 -19.46 -5.47 -5.21
CA PRO A 223 -19.66 -4.05 -5.49
C PRO A 223 -18.41 -3.46 -6.16
N VAL A 224 -18.61 -2.51 -7.06
CA VAL A 224 -17.52 -1.77 -7.70
C VAL A 224 -17.68 -0.27 -7.43
N LEU A 225 -16.60 0.38 -7.02
CA LEU A 225 -16.53 1.83 -6.93
C LEU A 225 -15.20 2.28 -7.54
N ASP A 226 -15.26 3.16 -8.54
CA ASP A 226 -14.10 3.86 -9.12
C ASP A 226 -14.51 5.32 -9.33
N ALA A 227 -14.22 6.17 -8.34
CA ALA A 227 -14.67 7.56 -8.28
C ALA A 227 -13.69 8.47 -7.51
N ILE A 228 -13.75 9.76 -7.83
CA ILE A 228 -13.14 10.83 -7.04
C ILE A 228 -14.27 11.45 -6.20
N ILE A 229 -14.06 11.63 -4.90
CA ILE A 229 -15.05 12.18 -3.97
C ILE A 229 -14.48 13.42 -3.30
N GLU A 230 -15.16 14.53 -3.50
CA GLU A 230 -14.80 15.82 -2.92
C GLU A 230 -15.89 16.25 -1.95
N MET A 231 -15.51 16.76 -0.77
CA MET A 231 -16.44 17.45 0.11
C MET A 231 -16.49 18.93 -0.22
N GLU A 232 -17.70 19.48 -0.41
CA GLU A 232 -17.88 20.92 -0.55
C GLU A 232 -17.31 21.65 0.67
N THR A 233 -16.62 22.77 0.41
CA THR A 233 -16.00 23.56 1.47
C THR A 233 -17.08 24.28 2.28
N ASN A 234 -17.29 23.88 3.54
CA ASN A 234 -18.10 24.61 4.51
C ASN A 234 -17.34 24.81 5.82
N ALA A 235 -17.43 26.03 6.37
CA ALA A 235 -16.79 26.42 7.62
C ALA A 235 -17.49 25.87 8.87
N SER A 236 -18.71 25.33 8.73
CA SER A 236 -19.48 24.73 9.82
C SER A 236 -19.12 23.26 9.93
N VAL A 237 -18.80 22.80 11.14
CA VAL A 237 -18.36 21.45 11.49
C VAL A 237 -19.29 20.37 10.91
N ARG A 238 -18.76 19.44 10.11
CA ARG A 238 -19.53 18.37 9.45
C ARG A 238 -18.78 17.05 9.53
N THR A 239 -19.22 16.21 10.46
CA THR A 239 -18.75 14.83 10.64
C THR A 239 -19.26 13.94 9.52
N CYS A 240 -18.41 13.54 8.58
CA CYS A 240 -18.87 12.72 7.47
C CYS A 240 -17.76 11.88 6.83
N ASN A 241 -18.13 10.68 6.41
CA ASN A 241 -17.29 9.74 5.69
C ASN A 241 -17.60 9.84 4.19
N ALA A 242 -16.58 9.74 3.33
CA ALA A 242 -16.77 9.64 1.89
C ALA A 242 -17.48 8.35 1.51
N VAL A 243 -16.95 7.21 1.99
CA VAL A 243 -17.40 5.87 1.62
C VAL A 243 -17.41 4.97 2.84
N THR A 244 -18.42 4.13 2.94
CA THR A 244 -18.49 3.08 3.95
C THR A 244 -18.93 1.77 3.32
N VAL A 245 -18.06 0.77 3.42
CA VAL A 245 -18.22 -0.57 2.83
C VAL A 245 -18.40 -1.57 3.98
N VAL A 246 -19.58 -2.16 4.07
CA VAL A 246 -19.99 -2.94 5.23
C VAL A 246 -20.57 -4.28 4.78
N SER A 247 -20.19 -5.37 5.46
CA SER A 247 -20.75 -6.71 5.21
C SER A 247 -20.69 -7.18 3.75
N CYS A 248 -19.78 -6.66 2.94
CA CYS A 248 -19.70 -6.97 1.52
C CYS A 248 -18.84 -8.20 1.24
N THR A 249 -19.16 -8.90 0.15
CA THR A 249 -18.36 -10.02 -0.34
C THR A 249 -17.63 -9.61 -1.61
N ASN A 250 -16.32 -9.78 -1.63
CA ASN A 250 -15.41 -9.44 -2.73
C ASN A 250 -15.59 -7.99 -3.26
N PRO A 251 -15.57 -6.97 -2.38
CA PRO A 251 -15.61 -5.57 -2.83
C PRO A 251 -14.42 -5.24 -3.74
N ASN A 252 -14.64 -4.41 -4.77
CA ASN A 252 -13.58 -3.85 -5.61
C ASN A 252 -13.71 -2.33 -5.61
N ILE A 253 -13.05 -1.69 -4.65
CA ILE A 253 -13.23 -0.29 -4.33
C ILE A 253 -11.93 0.44 -4.63
N LYS A 254 -12.02 1.47 -5.45
CA LYS A 254 -10.95 2.40 -5.77
C LYS A 254 -11.51 3.81 -5.60
N VAL A 255 -11.00 4.55 -4.63
CA VAL A 255 -11.53 5.86 -4.30
C VAL A 255 -10.41 6.85 -4.06
N GLU A 256 -10.56 8.04 -4.65
CA GLU A 256 -9.83 9.22 -4.23
C GLU A 256 -10.76 10.10 -3.40
N ALA A 257 -10.34 10.55 -2.21
CA ALA A 257 -11.17 11.36 -1.34
C ALA A 257 -10.38 12.55 -0.76
N TYR A 258 -10.93 13.76 -0.85
CA TYR A 258 -10.27 14.96 -0.31
C TYR A 258 -11.24 16.06 0.13
N GLY A 259 -10.72 17.02 0.89
CA GLY A 259 -11.47 18.19 1.38
C GLY A 259 -12.27 17.93 2.65
N PHE A 260 -12.22 16.72 3.21
CA PHE A 260 -12.97 16.35 4.41
C PHE A 260 -12.40 17.06 5.63
N LYS A 261 -13.26 17.75 6.37
CA LYS A 261 -12.88 18.51 7.56
C LYS A 261 -13.12 17.76 8.86
N GLU A 262 -13.93 16.71 8.88
CA GLU A 262 -14.16 15.93 10.10
C GLU A 262 -14.74 14.56 9.76
N ALA A 263 -14.19 13.49 10.33
CA ALA A 263 -14.74 12.14 10.24
C ALA A 263 -14.51 11.46 11.60
N LYS A 264 -15.44 10.63 12.09
CA LYS A 264 -15.31 10.01 13.43
C LYS A 264 -14.26 8.91 13.49
N TYR A 265 -14.17 8.16 12.40
CA TYR A 265 -13.33 6.99 12.30
C TYR A 265 -12.50 7.13 11.03
N GLY A 266 -13.08 6.83 9.86
CA GLY A 266 -12.39 6.91 8.58
C GLY A 266 -13.14 7.74 7.54
N ILE A 267 -12.40 8.43 6.68
CA ILE A 267 -12.94 9.02 5.46
C ILE A 267 -13.42 7.90 4.54
N VAL A 268 -12.65 6.82 4.47
CA VAL A 268 -13.07 5.53 3.91
C VAL A 268 -13.18 4.52 5.06
N GLU A 269 -14.31 3.83 5.15
CA GLU A 269 -14.53 2.76 6.13
C GLU A 269 -14.73 1.40 5.46
N ALA A 270 -14.14 0.35 6.03
CA ALA A 270 -14.32 -1.03 5.63
C ALA A 270 -14.61 -1.91 6.86
N ASN A 271 -15.84 -2.38 7.01
CA ASN A 271 -16.26 -3.14 8.19
C ASN A 271 -16.84 -4.51 7.79
N SER A 272 -16.39 -5.58 8.44
CA SER A 272 -16.98 -6.93 8.31
C SER A 272 -17.04 -7.47 6.87
N ASN A 273 -16.06 -7.12 6.03
CA ASN A 273 -16.02 -7.53 4.62
C ASN A 273 -15.28 -8.86 4.41
N THR A 274 -15.60 -9.60 3.36
CA THR A 274 -14.90 -10.86 3.03
C THR A 274 -14.32 -10.82 1.62
N GLY A 275 -13.01 -11.03 1.48
CA GLY A 275 -12.33 -11.02 0.18
C GLY A 275 -12.21 -9.62 -0.45
N GLY A 276 -11.79 -9.55 -1.71
CA GLY A 276 -11.77 -8.30 -2.46
C GLY A 276 -10.56 -7.39 -2.23
N VAL A 277 -10.70 -6.14 -2.67
CA VAL A 277 -9.67 -5.10 -2.67
C VAL A 277 -10.31 -3.74 -2.38
N ILE A 278 -9.67 -2.98 -1.50
CA ILE A 278 -9.98 -1.57 -1.25
C ILE A 278 -8.70 -0.76 -1.45
N ASP A 279 -8.68 0.09 -2.47
CA ASP A 279 -7.61 1.04 -2.80
C ASP A 279 -8.11 2.46 -2.50
N ALA A 280 -7.59 3.06 -1.43
CA ALA A 280 -7.97 4.38 -0.95
C ALA A 280 -6.81 5.37 -1.13
N ASN A 281 -7.05 6.45 -1.88
CA ASN A 281 -6.18 7.60 -2.00
C ASN A 281 -6.83 8.79 -1.27
N VAL A 282 -6.41 9.08 -0.04
CA VAL A 282 -7.04 10.12 0.79
C VAL A 282 -6.05 11.24 1.06
N HIS A 283 -6.42 12.47 0.71
CA HIS A 283 -5.52 13.60 0.90
C HIS A 283 -6.21 14.93 1.21
N ASP A 284 -5.44 15.92 1.66
CA ASP A 284 -5.90 17.29 1.95
C ASP A 284 -7.12 17.33 2.89
N CYS A 285 -7.09 16.48 3.92
CA CYS A 285 -8.16 16.34 4.89
C CYS A 285 -7.69 16.84 6.26
N GLY A 286 -8.53 17.59 6.96
CA GLY A 286 -8.11 18.09 8.26
C GLY A 286 -9.17 18.87 9.02
N ALA A 287 -9.20 18.63 10.32
CA ALA A 287 -10.18 19.16 11.24
C ALA A 287 -9.54 20.18 12.18
N ASP A 288 -10.15 21.35 12.34
CA ASP A 288 -9.70 22.36 13.33
C ASP A 288 -10.78 22.69 14.38
N SER A 289 -11.79 21.83 14.48
CA SER A 289 -12.86 21.99 15.46
C SER A 289 -12.42 21.53 16.86
N THR A 290 -12.91 22.21 17.90
CA THR A 290 -12.77 21.80 19.31
C THR A 290 -14.12 21.50 19.96
N SER A 291 -15.19 21.39 19.17
CA SER A 291 -16.54 21.18 19.68
C SER A 291 -16.85 19.73 20.05
N LEU A 292 -15.96 18.79 19.73
CA LEU A 292 -16.18 17.36 19.95
C LEU A 292 -15.60 16.89 21.29
N GLY A 293 -16.13 15.78 21.83
CA GLY A 293 -15.55 15.15 23.01
C GLY A 293 -14.20 14.47 22.76
N SER A 294 -13.94 14.07 21.52
CA SER A 294 -12.71 13.47 21.02
C SER A 294 -12.66 13.68 19.51
N MET A 295 -11.47 13.68 18.91
CA MET A 295 -11.33 13.80 17.46
C MET A 295 -10.24 12.87 16.97
N GLN A 296 -10.54 12.13 15.92
CA GLN A 296 -9.57 11.31 15.20
C GLN A 296 -9.98 11.32 13.74
N ILE A 297 -9.06 11.55 12.81
CA ILE A 297 -9.33 11.47 11.37
C ILE A 297 -8.42 10.42 10.74
N THR A 298 -9.02 9.35 10.24
CA THR A 298 -8.30 8.28 9.55
C THR A 298 -8.56 8.37 8.05
N GLY A 299 -7.55 8.16 7.22
CA GLY A 299 -7.74 7.98 5.78
C GLY A 299 -8.62 6.76 5.48
N LEU A 300 -8.16 5.58 5.90
CA LEU A 300 -8.90 4.32 5.81
C LEU A 300 -9.02 3.64 7.19
N ALA A 301 -10.24 3.51 7.70
CA ALA A 301 -10.51 2.77 8.93
C ALA A 301 -11.10 1.39 8.61
N VAL A 302 -10.58 0.35 9.28
CA VAL A 302 -10.99 -1.03 9.10
C VAL A 302 -11.54 -1.59 10.40
N ASP A 303 -12.76 -2.15 10.35
CA ASP A 303 -13.41 -2.84 11.47
C ASP A 303 -13.62 -2.00 12.74
N GLY A 304 -13.69 -0.67 12.63
CA GLY A 304 -14.07 0.20 13.75
C GLY A 304 -15.55 0.05 14.15
N ASN A 305 -16.39 -0.32 13.19
CA ASN A 305 -17.85 -0.44 13.34
C ASN A 305 -18.37 -1.81 12.88
N ARG A 306 -17.78 -2.90 13.40
CA ARG A 306 -18.11 -4.29 13.00
C ARG A 306 -19.59 -4.62 13.16
N VAL A 307 -20.19 -5.21 12.12
CA VAL A 307 -21.55 -5.76 12.16
C VAL A 307 -21.53 -7.11 12.85
N GLY A 308 -22.28 -7.24 13.95
CA GLY A 308 -22.30 -8.47 14.75
C GLY A 308 -20.96 -8.85 15.36
N GLY A 309 -20.00 -7.92 15.47
CA GLY A 309 -18.64 -8.18 15.93
C GLY A 309 -17.78 -8.97 14.95
N VAL A 310 -18.22 -9.14 13.70
CA VAL A 310 -17.51 -9.89 12.67
C VAL A 310 -16.37 -9.05 12.08
N ASN A 311 -15.18 -9.62 12.00
CA ASN A 311 -14.00 -8.98 11.43
C ASN A 311 -14.03 -9.06 9.89
N SER A 312 -13.40 -8.10 9.23
CA SER A 312 -13.05 -8.21 7.82
C SER A 312 -12.00 -9.31 7.64
N THR A 313 -12.15 -10.17 6.64
CA THR A 313 -11.25 -11.30 6.39
C THR A 313 -10.90 -11.44 4.91
N GLY A 314 -9.62 -11.68 4.60
CA GLY A 314 -9.15 -11.90 3.23
C GLY A 314 -9.27 -10.68 2.29
N VAL A 315 -9.54 -9.49 2.85
CA VAL A 315 -9.56 -8.22 2.11
C VAL A 315 -8.12 -7.71 1.99
N ARG A 316 -7.76 -7.15 0.84
CA ARG A 316 -6.49 -6.44 0.63
C ARG A 316 -6.71 -4.94 0.64
N TYR A 317 -5.89 -4.21 1.37
CA TYR A 317 -6.00 -2.77 1.55
C TYR A 317 -4.77 -2.07 0.96
N PHE A 318 -5.00 -1.18 0.01
CA PHE A 318 -3.98 -0.30 -0.55
C PHE A 318 -4.31 1.13 -0.11
N GLY A 319 -3.36 1.80 0.52
CA GLY A 319 -3.56 3.12 1.09
C GLY A 319 -2.52 4.11 0.60
N ARG A 320 -2.96 5.25 0.07
CA ARG A 320 -2.13 6.42 -0.23
C ARG A 320 -2.70 7.59 0.56
N PHE A 321 -1.98 8.04 1.56
CA PHE A 321 -2.47 9.03 2.52
C PHE A 321 -1.55 10.23 2.53
N LYS A 322 -2.10 11.44 2.35
CA LYS A 322 -1.27 12.63 2.30
C LYS A 322 -1.96 13.83 2.94
N ASP A 323 -1.25 14.59 3.77
CA ASP A 323 -1.78 15.83 4.32
C ASP A 323 -3.12 15.59 5.08
N ILE A 324 -3.15 14.54 5.90
CA ILE A 324 -4.27 14.22 6.80
C ILE A 324 -3.87 14.69 8.20
N ARG A 325 -4.30 15.89 8.60
CA ARG A 325 -3.78 16.58 9.79
C ARG A 325 -4.87 17.27 10.58
N LEU A 326 -4.71 17.31 11.91
CA LEU A 326 -5.51 18.23 12.71
C LEU A 326 -4.97 19.66 12.53
N GLY A 327 -5.89 20.63 12.50
CA GLY A 327 -5.58 22.04 12.62
C GLY A 327 -5.04 22.36 14.02
N ALA A 328 -4.52 23.57 14.19
CA ALA A 328 -3.81 23.97 15.40
C ALA A 328 -4.68 23.91 16.67
N ALA A 329 -5.96 24.29 16.59
CA ALA A 329 -6.87 24.27 17.72
C ALA A 329 -7.25 22.84 18.11
N ALA A 330 -7.61 22.01 17.13
CA ALA A 330 -7.92 20.60 17.35
C ALA A 330 -6.70 19.82 17.87
N GLY A 331 -5.52 20.03 17.27
CA GLY A 331 -4.28 19.39 17.70
C GLY A 331 -3.86 19.79 19.12
N ALA A 332 -4.12 21.04 19.54
CA ALA A 332 -3.89 21.47 20.91
C ALA A 332 -4.88 20.84 21.91
N ALA A 333 -6.13 20.63 21.50
CA ALA A 333 -7.19 20.08 22.37
C ALA A 333 -7.10 18.56 22.53
N TYR A 334 -6.78 17.83 21.46
CA TYR A 334 -6.87 16.37 21.41
C TYR A 334 -5.53 15.66 21.20
N GLY A 335 -4.46 16.41 20.94
CA GLY A 335 -3.22 15.86 20.39
C GLY A 335 -3.39 15.50 18.91
N GLU A 336 -2.29 15.20 18.22
CA GLU A 336 -2.39 14.68 16.86
C GLU A 336 -2.97 13.26 16.91
N GLN A 337 -4.19 13.10 16.40
CA GLN A 337 -4.91 11.83 16.29
C GLN A 337 -5.34 11.62 14.84
N THR A 338 -4.37 11.66 13.93
CA THR A 338 -4.62 11.48 12.50
C THR A 338 -3.91 10.25 12.01
N ASP A 339 -4.61 9.38 11.30
CA ASP A 339 -4.07 8.09 10.88
C ASP A 339 -4.18 7.94 9.36
N GLY A 340 -3.18 7.33 8.72
CA GLY A 340 -3.29 6.89 7.34
C GLY A 340 -4.26 5.71 7.25
N LEU A 341 -3.82 4.56 7.74
CA LEU A 341 -4.62 3.33 7.86
C LEU A 341 -4.74 2.92 9.33
N ASN A 342 -5.97 2.75 9.81
CA ASN A 342 -6.26 2.24 11.15
C ASN A 342 -7.04 0.91 11.09
N ILE A 343 -6.46 -0.19 11.59
CA ILE A 343 -7.09 -1.51 11.71
C ILE A 343 -7.54 -1.74 13.14
N GLN A 344 -8.84 -1.62 13.39
CA GLN A 344 -9.45 -1.72 14.72
C GLN A 344 -10.03 -3.11 15.03
N THR A 345 -9.67 -4.10 14.22
CA THR A 345 -10.09 -5.49 14.39
C THR A 345 -9.66 -6.04 15.76
N VAL A 346 -10.56 -6.66 16.51
CA VAL A 346 -10.19 -7.45 17.70
C VAL A 346 -10.13 -8.92 17.30
N GLY A 347 -8.92 -9.50 17.29
CA GLY A 347 -8.68 -10.88 16.89
C GLY A 347 -8.14 -10.99 15.46
N TYR A 348 -8.38 -12.14 14.82
CA TYR A 348 -7.88 -12.42 13.47
C TYR A 348 -8.49 -11.46 12.43
N SER A 349 -7.62 -10.72 11.74
CA SER A 349 -7.96 -9.92 10.56
C SER A 349 -7.51 -10.65 9.29
N GLY A 350 -6.26 -11.13 9.25
CA GLY A 350 -5.68 -11.70 8.04
C GLY A 350 -5.55 -10.68 6.90
N ALA A 351 -5.59 -9.38 7.22
CA ALA A 351 -5.45 -8.30 6.27
C ALA A 351 -4.05 -8.28 5.64
N ILE A 352 -4.00 -7.95 4.35
CA ILE A 352 -2.76 -7.62 3.64
C ILE A 352 -2.83 -6.15 3.27
N CYS A 353 -1.83 -5.38 3.68
CA CYS A 353 -1.81 -3.94 3.60
C CYS A 353 -0.57 -3.44 2.87
N ASP A 354 -0.75 -2.52 1.92
CA ASP A 354 0.33 -1.71 1.33
C ASP A 354 0.00 -0.23 1.58
N VAL A 355 0.81 0.43 2.42
CA VAL A 355 0.55 1.79 2.92
C VAL A 355 1.65 2.73 2.47
N ILE A 356 1.26 3.83 1.82
CA ILE A 356 2.10 4.99 1.53
C ILE A 356 1.47 6.17 2.27
N ALA A 357 2.23 6.81 3.16
CA ALA A 357 1.71 7.91 3.96
C ALA A 357 2.72 9.06 4.04
N GLU A 358 2.26 10.29 3.84
CA GLU A 358 3.07 11.50 3.96
C GLU A 358 2.32 12.58 4.75
N ASN A 359 2.99 13.21 5.72
CA ASN A 359 2.40 14.28 6.54
C ASN A 359 1.06 13.88 7.18
N VAL A 360 1.08 12.77 7.91
CA VAL A 360 -0.03 12.25 8.73
C VAL A 360 0.44 12.06 10.16
N GLY A 361 -0.47 11.94 11.12
CA GLY A 361 -0.12 11.69 12.52
C GLY A 361 0.55 10.32 12.70
N GLU A 362 -0.13 9.27 12.27
CA GLU A 362 0.29 7.88 12.33
C GLU A 362 0.13 7.27 10.94
N ALA A 363 1.18 6.71 10.33
CA ALA A 363 1.03 6.14 8.99
C ALA A 363 0.22 4.84 9.01
N PHE A 364 0.46 3.98 9.99
CA PHE A 364 -0.22 2.70 10.16
C PHE A 364 -0.47 2.41 11.65
N ASP A 365 -1.75 2.30 12.02
CA ASP A 365 -2.21 1.96 13.36
C ASP A 365 -2.99 0.63 13.31
N CYS A 366 -2.64 -0.33 14.17
CA CYS A 366 -3.15 -1.69 14.08
C CYS A 366 -3.39 -2.34 15.44
N PHE A 367 -4.62 -2.81 15.62
CA PHE A 367 -5.13 -3.49 16.81
C PHE A 367 -5.37 -4.99 16.51
N GLY A 368 -5.43 -5.35 15.22
CA GLY A 368 -5.74 -6.67 14.69
C GLY A 368 -4.60 -7.67 14.78
N ASP A 369 -4.96 -8.95 14.63
CA ASP A 369 -4.01 -10.06 14.57
C ASP A 369 -3.80 -10.56 13.14
N HIS A 370 -2.63 -11.15 12.89
CA HIS A 370 -2.24 -11.76 11.61
C HIS A 370 -2.29 -10.79 10.43
N VAL A 371 -1.97 -9.51 10.67
CA VAL A 371 -1.86 -8.51 9.61
C VAL A 371 -0.49 -8.60 8.95
N ILE A 372 -0.45 -8.59 7.62
CA ILE A 372 0.78 -8.45 6.83
C ILE A 372 0.79 -7.04 6.23
N ALA A 373 1.75 -6.20 6.59
CA ALA A 373 1.80 -4.82 6.13
C ALA A 373 3.17 -4.44 5.55
N ASN A 374 3.15 -3.77 4.40
CA ASN A 374 4.28 -2.99 3.90
C ASN A 374 3.96 -1.50 4.06
N VAL A 375 4.81 -0.77 4.77
CA VAL A 375 4.57 0.64 5.10
C VAL A 375 5.73 1.49 4.58
N ASN A 376 5.42 2.53 3.80
CA ASN A 376 6.33 3.59 3.42
C ASN A 376 5.80 4.92 3.92
N ALA A 377 6.41 5.45 4.97
CA ALA A 377 5.96 6.63 5.68
C ALA A 377 6.97 7.76 5.55
N LYS A 378 6.48 8.99 5.40
CA LYS A 378 7.29 10.20 5.34
C LYS A 378 6.68 11.32 6.16
N ASP A 379 7.52 12.07 6.87
CA ASP A 379 7.12 13.26 7.62
C ASP A 379 5.92 13.03 8.57
N VAL A 380 5.90 11.89 9.28
CA VAL A 380 4.80 11.54 10.19
C VAL A 380 4.94 12.20 11.57
N VAL A 381 3.86 12.63 12.20
CA VAL A 381 3.94 13.46 13.43
C VAL A 381 4.24 12.64 14.67
N ASN A 382 3.59 11.49 14.78
CA ASN A 382 3.69 10.61 15.94
C ASN A 382 4.50 9.39 15.53
N TYR A 383 3.89 8.49 14.76
CA TYR A 383 4.38 7.14 14.57
C TYR A 383 4.38 6.72 13.09
N GLY A 384 5.46 6.07 12.64
CA GLY A 384 5.43 5.37 11.35
C GLY A 384 4.54 4.13 11.43
N VAL A 385 4.78 3.29 12.44
CA VAL A 385 4.00 2.06 12.68
C VAL A 385 3.61 1.98 14.15
N LYS A 386 2.34 1.65 14.43
CA LYS A 386 1.82 1.45 15.78
C LYS A 386 1.05 0.14 15.85
N LEU A 387 1.56 -0.80 16.67
CA LEU A 387 0.88 -2.05 16.97
C LEU A 387 0.44 -2.03 18.44
N ILE A 388 -0.86 -1.86 18.68
CA ILE A 388 -1.42 -1.61 20.01
C ILE A 388 -2.65 -2.49 20.28
N HIS A 389 -3.27 -2.29 21.44
CA HIS A 389 -4.52 -2.96 21.84
C HIS A 389 -4.54 -4.50 21.74
N GLY A 390 -3.37 -5.13 21.70
CA GLY A 390 -3.23 -6.57 21.62
C GLY A 390 -2.92 -7.14 20.23
N ALA A 391 -2.57 -6.30 19.26
CA ALA A 391 -2.11 -6.72 17.94
C ALA A 391 -1.03 -7.81 18.04
N SER A 392 -1.29 -8.96 17.43
CA SER A 392 -0.47 -10.15 17.58
C SER A 392 -0.28 -10.91 16.27
N PHE A 393 0.85 -11.59 16.14
CA PHE A 393 1.20 -12.36 14.93
C PHE A 393 1.27 -11.54 13.65
N CYS A 394 1.46 -10.21 13.75
CA CYS A 394 1.58 -9.35 12.58
C CYS A 394 2.99 -9.45 11.97
N GLN A 395 3.08 -9.28 10.65
CA GLN A 395 4.33 -9.20 9.89
C GLN A 395 4.39 -7.84 9.22
N VAL A 396 5.28 -6.96 9.68
CA VAL A 396 5.37 -5.59 9.18
C VAL A 396 6.76 -5.33 8.60
N THR A 397 6.81 -4.88 7.35
CA THR A 397 8.02 -4.28 6.76
C THR A 397 7.77 -2.79 6.60
N ALA A 398 8.62 -1.95 7.18
CA ALA A 398 8.41 -0.51 7.20
C ALA A 398 9.67 0.27 6.81
N THR A 399 9.49 1.31 5.99
CA THR A 399 10.45 2.38 5.77
C THR A 399 9.84 3.69 6.24
N VAL A 400 10.50 4.40 7.14
CA VAL A 400 10.01 5.64 7.74
C VAL A 400 11.06 6.73 7.58
N ASP A 401 10.76 7.76 6.82
CA ASP A 401 11.64 8.91 6.56
C ASP A 401 11.06 10.17 7.23
N GLY A 402 11.57 10.49 8.42
CA GLY A 402 11.04 11.57 9.24
C GLY A 402 9.80 11.14 10.04
N CYS A 403 9.95 11.05 11.36
CA CYS A 403 8.81 10.90 12.27
C CYS A 403 9.01 11.77 13.51
N GLY A 404 7.95 12.19 14.21
CA GLY A 404 8.11 13.06 15.38
C GLY A 404 8.40 12.32 16.69
N ILE A 405 7.83 11.12 16.91
CA ILE A 405 8.03 10.34 18.15
C ILE A 405 8.77 9.03 17.86
N TYR A 406 8.11 8.06 17.21
CA TYR A 406 8.69 6.73 16.98
C TYR A 406 8.63 6.29 15.52
N GLY A 407 9.71 5.65 15.04
CA GLY A 407 9.67 4.95 13.75
C GLY A 407 8.64 3.83 13.79
N ALA A 408 8.70 2.99 14.82
CA ALA A 408 7.63 2.07 15.17
C ALA A 408 7.47 1.90 16.69
N VAL A 409 6.26 1.60 17.13
CA VAL A 409 5.95 1.27 18.52
C VAL A 409 5.09 0.01 18.62
N ILE A 410 5.43 -0.86 19.57
CA ILE A 410 4.54 -1.92 20.02
C ILE A 410 4.08 -1.55 21.43
N GLY A 411 2.82 -1.19 21.56
CA GLY A 411 2.23 -0.80 22.83
C GLY A 411 1.21 -1.82 23.31
N SER A 412 0.90 -1.85 24.59
CA SER A 412 -0.37 -2.43 25.03
C SER A 412 -0.95 -1.53 26.10
N ASP A 413 -2.02 -0.86 25.75
CA ASP A 413 -3.01 -0.23 26.63
C ASP A 413 -4.30 -1.09 26.70
N SER A 414 -4.27 -2.27 26.06
CA SER A 414 -5.38 -3.20 26.05
C SER A 414 -5.71 -3.68 27.46
N THR A 415 -6.99 -3.81 27.74
CA THR A 415 -7.50 -4.53 28.91
C THR A 415 -7.75 -6.00 28.63
N THR A 416 -7.50 -6.48 27.41
CA THR A 416 -7.94 -7.83 26.97
C THR A 416 -6.81 -8.77 26.57
N LYS A 417 -5.72 -8.29 25.95
CA LYS A 417 -4.58 -9.15 25.55
C LYS A 417 -3.30 -8.36 25.32
N SER A 418 -2.16 -9.04 25.42
CA SER A 418 -0.83 -8.53 25.08
C SER A 418 -0.62 -8.40 23.58
N CYS A 419 0.14 -7.40 23.14
CA CYS A 419 0.72 -7.38 21.79
C CYS A 419 1.86 -8.39 21.72
N ASN A 420 1.67 -9.50 21.01
CA ASN A 420 2.65 -10.58 21.04
C ASN A 420 2.99 -11.21 19.69
N ARG A 421 4.19 -11.79 19.62
CA ARG A 421 4.64 -12.56 18.45
C ARG A 421 4.58 -11.81 17.12
N ASN A 422 4.66 -10.49 17.16
CA ASN A 422 4.80 -9.66 15.97
C ASN A 422 6.22 -9.75 15.44
N ASN A 423 6.36 -9.66 14.11
CA ASN A 423 7.63 -9.59 13.41
C ASN A 423 7.71 -8.26 12.66
N ILE A 424 8.62 -7.37 13.04
CA ILE A 424 8.79 -6.06 12.42
C ILE A 424 10.19 -5.95 11.82
N ASN A 425 10.28 -5.63 10.53
CA ASN A 425 11.51 -5.21 9.86
C ASN A 425 11.41 -3.72 9.52
N LEU A 426 12.07 -2.90 10.33
CA LEU A 426 11.99 -1.44 10.27
C LEU A 426 13.28 -0.85 9.70
N THR A 427 13.16 0.02 8.71
CA THR A 427 14.17 0.98 8.32
C THR A 427 13.65 2.37 8.65
N VAL A 428 14.42 3.17 9.39
CA VAL A 428 13.97 4.49 9.81
C VAL A 428 15.10 5.51 9.72
N ASP A 429 14.77 6.70 9.25
CA ASP A 429 15.63 7.88 9.25
C ASP A 429 14.86 9.08 9.81
N GLY A 430 15.57 10.07 10.33
CA GLY A 430 14.96 11.35 10.71
C GLY A 430 13.99 11.32 11.90
N VAL A 431 14.14 10.42 12.87
CA VAL A 431 13.29 10.44 14.08
C VAL A 431 13.51 11.71 14.92
N GLY A 432 12.43 12.43 15.21
CA GLY A 432 12.40 13.73 15.85
C GLY A 432 12.50 14.94 14.92
N THR A 433 12.66 14.73 13.59
CA THR A 433 12.74 15.84 12.62
C THR A 433 11.40 16.51 12.38
N VAL A 434 10.30 15.78 12.59
CA VAL A 434 8.93 16.32 12.50
C VAL A 434 8.56 16.87 13.87
N SER A 435 8.20 18.15 13.93
CA SER A 435 7.84 18.79 15.20
C SER A 435 6.58 18.16 15.77
N ASN A 436 6.70 17.52 16.94
CA ASN A 436 5.57 17.09 17.74
C ASN A 436 5.40 18.05 18.93
N PRO A 437 4.29 18.78 19.04
CA PRO A 437 4.11 19.78 20.10
C PRO A 437 3.93 19.16 21.50
N THR A 438 3.65 17.87 21.63
CA THR A 438 3.22 17.28 22.92
C THR A 438 4.26 16.43 23.65
N SER A 439 5.36 15.98 23.03
CA SER A 439 6.40 15.23 23.77
C SER A 439 7.77 15.15 23.08
N PRO A 440 8.75 15.99 23.47
CA PRO A 440 10.12 15.89 22.97
C PRO A 440 11.00 14.89 23.74
N ALA A 441 10.55 14.33 24.87
CA ALA A 441 11.45 13.62 25.80
C ALA A 441 11.82 12.20 25.35
N ASN A 442 10.93 11.50 24.63
CA ASN A 442 11.08 10.09 24.29
C ASN A 442 10.93 9.88 22.79
N GLN A 443 12.02 10.08 22.05
CA GLN A 443 12.07 9.86 20.60
C GLN A 443 12.96 8.66 20.28
N ALA A 444 12.45 7.70 19.52
CA ALA A 444 13.17 6.46 19.25
C ALA A 444 12.92 5.87 17.86
N ALA A 445 13.92 5.20 17.29
CA ALA A 445 13.67 4.40 16.09
C ALA A 445 12.63 3.30 16.34
N PHE A 446 12.73 2.60 17.46
CA PHE A 446 11.72 1.65 17.93
C PHE A 446 11.42 1.83 19.42
N ALA A 447 10.15 1.68 19.80
CA ALA A 447 9.73 1.69 21.20
C ALA A 447 8.82 0.52 21.57
N THR A 448 8.87 0.09 22.83
CA THR A 448 7.79 -0.67 23.46
C THR A 448 7.06 0.22 24.46
N ASP A 449 5.75 0.29 24.39
CA ASP A 449 4.91 1.03 25.34
C ASP A 449 4.02 0.05 26.15
N GLY A 450 3.76 0.36 27.41
CA GLY A 450 2.89 -0.43 28.28
C GLY A 450 3.04 -0.06 29.75
N SER A 451 3.43 1.17 30.04
CA SER A 451 3.77 1.64 31.39
C SER A 451 2.59 1.61 32.39
N SER A 452 1.37 1.34 31.93
CA SER A 452 0.14 1.34 32.75
C SER A 452 -0.76 0.11 32.60
N ALA A 453 -0.48 -0.83 31.68
CA ALA A 453 -1.43 -1.89 31.35
C ALA A 453 -1.11 -3.25 32.00
N ALA A 454 -2.17 -4.00 32.31
CA ALA A 454 -2.08 -5.39 32.76
C ALA A 454 -1.42 -6.31 31.70
N TYR A 455 -1.48 -5.91 30.44
CA TYR A 455 -0.92 -6.62 29.30
C TYR A 455 0.23 -5.81 28.73
N GLN A 456 1.37 -6.46 28.50
CA GLN A 456 2.57 -5.81 27.97
C GLN A 456 3.00 -6.44 26.64
N PRO A 457 3.83 -5.77 25.82
CA PRO A 457 4.42 -6.34 24.62
C PRO A 457 5.26 -7.57 24.94
N THR A 458 4.98 -8.73 24.34
CA THR A 458 5.74 -9.96 24.63
C THR A 458 6.11 -10.81 23.43
N ASN A 459 7.26 -11.46 23.47
CA ASN A 459 7.68 -12.43 22.46
C ASN A 459 7.69 -11.89 21.01
N ASN A 460 7.88 -10.59 20.82
CA ASN A 460 7.97 -9.97 19.49
C ASN A 460 9.40 -10.10 18.95
N THR A 461 9.55 -10.17 17.63
CA THR A 461 10.85 -10.12 16.93
C THR A 461 10.93 -8.83 16.13
N ILE A 462 11.95 -8.02 16.38
CA ILE A 462 12.10 -6.72 15.74
C ILE A 462 13.50 -6.59 15.17
N THR A 463 13.61 -6.23 13.90
CA THR A 463 14.85 -5.77 13.27
C THR A 463 14.73 -4.27 12.98
N VAL A 464 15.68 -3.47 13.45
CA VAL A 464 15.69 -2.01 13.27
C VAL A 464 16.96 -1.59 12.56
N ASN A 465 16.84 -0.90 11.43
CA ASN A 465 17.93 -0.22 10.74
C ASN A 465 17.69 1.29 10.83
N GLY A 466 18.29 1.94 11.83
CA GLY A 466 18.00 3.34 12.18
C GLY A 466 19.14 4.31 11.83
N ARG A 467 18.80 5.46 11.25
CA ARG A 467 19.73 6.56 10.94
C ARG A 467 19.27 7.87 11.61
N THR A 468 20.25 8.75 11.83
CA THR A 468 20.09 9.99 12.62
C THR A 468 20.06 11.24 11.78
N ASN A 469 19.80 11.21 10.48
CA ASN A 469 20.12 12.30 9.54
C ASN A 469 19.58 13.70 9.98
N GLY A 470 20.32 14.43 10.81
CA GLY A 470 19.88 15.68 11.46
C GLY A 470 18.83 15.53 12.58
N ALA A 471 18.54 14.31 13.03
CA ALA A 471 17.43 13.97 13.91
C ALA A 471 17.73 14.18 15.41
N THR A 472 16.72 14.55 16.20
CA THR A 472 16.84 14.74 17.66
C THR A 472 16.61 13.47 18.48
N ALA A 473 16.38 12.33 17.82
CA ALA A 473 16.11 11.08 18.49
C ALA A 473 17.15 10.74 19.56
N THR A 474 16.63 10.46 20.74
CA THR A 474 17.44 10.16 21.93
C THR A 474 17.82 8.67 21.98
N HIS A 475 17.10 7.81 21.24
CA HIS A 475 17.21 6.35 21.38
C HIS A 475 17.15 5.60 20.05
N ALA A 476 17.99 4.58 19.86
CA ALA A 476 17.76 3.55 18.84
C ALA A 476 16.53 2.68 19.21
N VAL A 477 16.50 2.23 20.46
CA VAL A 477 15.46 1.35 21.01
C VAL A 477 15.12 1.86 22.40
N LEU A 478 13.84 2.19 22.63
CA LEU A 478 13.31 2.59 23.93
C LEU A 478 12.42 1.48 24.49
N LEU A 479 12.78 0.89 25.62
CA LEU A 479 12.01 -0.17 26.24
C LEU A 479 11.29 0.32 27.50
N GLU A 480 10.03 0.72 27.35
CA GLU A 480 9.24 1.16 28.51
C GLU A 480 8.55 -0.02 29.23
N SER A 481 8.33 -1.15 28.55
CA SER A 481 7.68 -2.34 29.15
C SER A 481 7.96 -3.65 28.37
N GLY A 482 7.30 -4.74 28.77
CA GLY A 482 7.31 -5.99 28.02
C GLY A 482 8.37 -6.99 28.43
N SER A 483 8.26 -8.20 27.87
CA SER A 483 9.19 -9.31 28.15
C SER A 483 9.30 -10.29 26.99
N GLY A 484 10.46 -10.95 26.86
CA GLY A 484 10.72 -11.94 25.82
C GLY A 484 10.81 -11.39 24.41
N ASN A 485 10.85 -10.06 24.22
CA ASN A 485 11.04 -9.48 22.90
C ASN A 485 12.50 -9.65 22.45
N LEU A 486 12.72 -10.08 21.20
CA LEU A 486 14.02 -10.14 20.55
C LEU A 486 14.15 -8.94 19.62
N ILE A 487 15.10 -8.04 19.91
CA ILE A 487 15.32 -6.82 19.14
C ILE A 487 16.75 -6.83 18.61
N GLU A 488 16.87 -6.83 17.29
CA GLU A 488 18.12 -6.65 16.57
C GLU A 488 18.16 -5.24 15.99
N ALA A 489 19.05 -4.40 16.50
CA ALA A 489 19.19 -3.05 15.97
C ALA A 489 20.58 -2.84 15.35
N ASP A 490 20.59 -2.32 14.13
CA ASP A 490 21.73 -1.72 13.46
C ASP A 490 21.44 -0.22 13.30
N CYS A 491 21.94 0.59 14.24
CA CYS A 491 21.61 2.00 14.30
C CYS A 491 22.88 2.83 14.55
N THR A 492 22.97 4.01 13.92
CA THR A 492 23.96 5.02 14.30
C THR A 492 23.63 5.72 15.62
N LEU A 493 22.38 5.58 16.08
CA LEU A 493 21.89 6.10 17.36
C LEU A 493 22.56 5.40 18.54
N SER A 494 22.74 6.16 19.63
CA SER A 494 23.06 5.59 20.93
C SER A 494 21.96 4.63 21.37
N PHE A 495 22.38 3.51 21.95
CA PHE A 495 21.47 2.61 22.66
C PHE A 495 21.23 3.22 24.04
N GLY A 496 20.35 4.22 24.12
CA GLY A 496 19.85 4.63 25.42
C GLY A 496 18.86 3.55 25.88
N THR A 497 19.39 2.50 26.48
CA THR A 497 18.56 1.66 27.32
C THR A 497 18.28 2.47 28.57
N GLN A 498 17.15 3.19 28.59
CA GLN A 498 16.48 3.46 29.85
C GLN A 498 15.95 2.12 30.34
N TYR A 499 16.86 1.26 30.83
CA TYR A 499 16.46 0.10 31.58
C TYR A 499 15.71 0.68 32.78
N GLY A 500 14.38 0.61 32.77
CA GLY A 500 13.71 0.27 34.01
C GLY A 500 14.48 -0.95 34.51
N SER A 501 15.31 -0.75 35.53
CA SER A 501 16.20 -1.74 36.16
C SER A 501 15.65 -3.15 35.94
N ILE A 502 16.39 -4.04 35.24
CA ILE A 502 15.96 -5.42 34.89
C ILE A 502 15.06 -5.91 36.00
N SER A 503 13.75 -5.84 35.77
CA SER A 503 12.82 -5.95 36.88
C SER A 503 12.87 -7.39 37.33
N THR A 504 13.40 -7.61 38.52
CA THR A 504 13.30 -8.88 39.19
C THR A 504 11.84 -9.06 39.56
N LEU A 505 11.21 -10.11 39.01
CA LEU A 505 9.91 -10.58 39.45
C LEU A 505 10.06 -11.02 40.90
N SER A 506 9.59 -10.18 41.81
CA SER A 506 9.45 -10.52 43.21
C SER A 506 8.10 -11.21 43.41
N ARG A 507 8.13 -12.49 43.81
CA ARG A 507 6.95 -13.34 43.99
C ARG A 507 6.97 -14.00 45.35
N ALA A 508 5.85 -13.93 46.07
CA ALA A 508 5.64 -14.81 47.20
C ALA A 508 5.56 -16.26 46.70
N ALA A 509 6.26 -17.17 47.35
CA ALA A 509 6.20 -18.60 47.11
C ALA A 509 6.41 -19.34 48.44
N THR A 510 6.11 -20.63 48.49
CA THR A 510 6.44 -21.49 49.63
C THR A 510 7.39 -22.58 49.18
N THR A 511 8.52 -22.72 49.87
CA THR A 511 9.45 -23.83 49.68
C THR A 511 9.21 -24.91 50.73
N THR A 512 9.58 -26.15 50.39
CA THR A 512 9.71 -27.25 51.36
C THR A 512 11.14 -27.79 51.29
N SER A 513 11.87 -27.78 52.41
CA SER A 513 13.24 -28.29 52.49
C SER A 513 13.32 -29.72 51.96
N GLY A 514 14.27 -29.98 51.06
CA GLY A 514 14.42 -31.26 50.37
C GLY A 514 13.49 -31.49 49.18
N SER A 515 12.61 -30.54 48.84
CA SER A 515 11.73 -30.60 47.66
C SER A 515 12.12 -29.56 46.60
N PRO A 516 12.03 -29.87 45.30
CA PRO A 516 12.14 -28.89 44.22
C PRO A 516 10.86 -28.06 44.03
N ASP A 517 9.75 -28.45 44.64
CA ASP A 517 8.46 -27.82 44.37
C ASP A 517 8.31 -26.49 45.11
N LEU A 518 7.91 -25.47 44.36
CA LEU A 518 7.38 -24.21 44.84
C LEU A 518 5.86 -24.28 44.81
N THR A 519 5.23 -24.04 45.95
CA THR A 519 3.77 -23.96 46.06
C THR A 519 3.32 -22.55 46.40
N SER A 520 2.05 -22.23 46.18
CA SER A 520 1.49 -20.91 46.46
C SER A 520 2.24 -19.77 45.74
N VAL A 521 2.83 -20.07 44.58
CA VAL A 521 3.56 -19.09 43.79
C VAL A 521 2.62 -18.44 42.77
N ASN A 522 2.65 -17.11 42.69
CA ASN A 522 2.03 -16.44 41.53
C ASN A 522 2.93 -16.67 40.32
N THR A 523 2.49 -17.58 39.46
CA THR A 523 3.21 -18.05 38.27
C THR A 523 3.16 -17.07 37.09
N ASN A 524 2.44 -15.96 37.18
CA ASN A 524 2.38 -14.99 36.07
C ASN A 524 3.75 -14.37 35.82
N GLY A 525 4.25 -14.57 34.60
CA GLY A 525 5.58 -14.13 34.14
C GLY A 525 6.71 -15.12 34.44
N LEU A 526 6.42 -16.26 35.08
CA LEU A 526 7.38 -17.34 35.26
C LEU A 526 7.36 -18.31 34.09
N VAL A 527 8.52 -18.76 33.63
CA VAL A 527 8.63 -19.78 32.58
C VAL A 527 9.72 -20.81 32.92
N ALA A 528 9.60 -22.01 32.35
CA ALA A 528 10.66 -23.00 32.43
C ALA A 528 11.99 -22.47 31.83
N GLY A 529 13.11 -22.84 32.41
CA GLY A 529 14.46 -22.35 32.11
C GLY A 529 14.85 -21.06 32.85
N GLN A 530 13.93 -20.39 33.53
CA GLN A 530 14.21 -19.12 34.21
C GLN A 530 14.98 -19.33 35.51
N THR A 531 16.08 -18.60 35.70
CA THR A 531 16.83 -18.61 36.98
C THR A 531 16.00 -18.01 38.10
N VAL A 532 16.03 -18.62 39.29
CA VAL A 532 15.32 -18.13 40.47
C VAL A 532 16.26 -18.04 41.66
N THR A 533 16.02 -17.05 42.51
CA THR A 533 16.78 -16.79 43.74
C THR A 533 15.81 -16.51 44.87
N GLY A 534 16.21 -16.72 46.11
CA GLY A 534 15.37 -16.50 47.29
C GLY A 534 15.93 -17.21 48.51
N THR A 535 15.46 -16.86 49.70
CA THR A 535 15.83 -17.58 50.93
C THR A 535 15.46 -19.05 50.78
N GLY A 536 16.41 -19.96 51.01
CA GLY A 536 16.17 -21.39 50.87
C GLY A 536 16.21 -21.93 49.43
N ILE A 537 16.42 -21.09 48.41
CA ILE A 537 16.65 -21.52 47.02
C ILE A 537 18.16 -21.59 46.75
N PRO A 538 18.73 -22.74 46.34
CA PRO A 538 20.14 -22.84 45.98
C PRO A 538 20.55 -21.89 44.84
N ALA A 539 21.82 -21.48 44.79
CA ALA A 539 22.35 -20.70 43.68
C ALA A 539 22.21 -21.46 42.34
N ASP A 540 22.09 -20.73 41.22
CA ASP A 540 21.92 -21.27 39.86
C ASP A 540 20.74 -22.24 39.71
N THR A 541 19.71 -22.06 40.53
CA THR A 541 18.45 -22.81 40.38
C THR A 541 17.66 -22.23 39.22
N VAL A 542 17.15 -23.07 38.35
CA VAL A 542 16.22 -22.69 37.28
C VAL A 542 14.86 -23.36 37.49
N LEU A 543 13.80 -22.78 36.96
CA LEU A 543 12.49 -23.44 36.91
C LEU A 543 12.51 -24.52 35.83
N VAL A 544 12.20 -25.76 36.19
CA VAL A 544 12.05 -26.89 35.25
C VAL A 544 10.66 -26.88 34.61
N SER A 545 9.64 -26.54 35.39
CA SER A 545 8.26 -26.40 34.91
C SER A 545 7.50 -25.37 35.74
N VAL A 546 6.46 -24.80 35.15
CA VAL A 546 5.54 -23.84 35.77
C VAL A 546 4.12 -24.30 35.47
N ASP A 547 3.31 -24.52 36.50
CA ASP A 547 1.89 -24.88 36.38
C ASP A 547 1.04 -23.70 36.86
N THR A 548 0.53 -22.94 35.90
CA THR A 548 -0.29 -21.76 36.18
C THR A 548 -1.67 -22.09 36.77
N GLY A 549 -2.21 -23.28 36.51
CA GLY A 549 -3.50 -23.70 37.06
C GLY A 549 -3.40 -24.11 38.52
N ALA A 550 -2.28 -24.74 38.90
CA ALA A 550 -2.03 -25.16 40.28
C ALA A 550 -1.35 -24.07 41.14
N GLY A 551 -0.81 -23.01 40.52
CA GLY A 551 0.00 -22.01 41.23
C GLY A 551 1.28 -22.61 41.79
N THR A 552 1.90 -23.51 41.03
CA THR A 552 3.13 -24.23 41.41
C THR A 552 4.21 -24.10 40.35
N ALA A 553 5.46 -24.28 40.76
CA ALA A 553 6.60 -24.40 39.85
C ALA A 553 7.60 -25.41 40.40
N VAL A 554 8.36 -26.08 39.52
CA VAL A 554 9.37 -27.06 39.92
C VAL A 554 10.75 -26.45 39.68
N MET A 555 11.62 -26.48 40.68
CA MET A 555 13.00 -26.01 40.60
C MET A 555 13.95 -27.13 40.14
N SER A 556 15.08 -26.75 39.54
CA SER A 556 16.13 -27.69 39.14
C SER A 556 16.95 -28.24 40.30
N LYS A 557 16.77 -27.66 41.50
CA LYS A 557 17.47 -28.02 42.74
C LYS A 557 16.47 -27.98 43.89
N ASN A 558 16.63 -28.88 44.86
CA ASN A 558 15.77 -28.93 46.03
C ASN A 558 16.02 -27.72 46.95
N ALA A 559 14.96 -27.16 47.52
CA ALA A 559 15.08 -26.08 48.50
C ALA A 559 15.86 -26.56 49.74
N THR A 560 16.66 -25.67 50.34
CA THR A 560 17.41 -25.95 51.57
C THR A 560 16.62 -25.63 52.84
N ALA A 561 15.56 -24.83 52.72
CA ALA A 561 14.70 -24.44 53.85
C ALA A 561 13.21 -24.50 53.46
N SER A 562 12.35 -24.77 54.44
CA SER A 562 10.90 -24.67 54.30
C SER A 562 10.39 -23.30 54.74
N GLY A 563 9.34 -22.79 54.09
CA GLY A 563 8.63 -21.59 54.55
C GLY A 563 8.15 -20.70 53.41
N ALA A 564 7.43 -19.64 53.76
CA ALA A 564 7.08 -18.57 52.85
C ALA A 564 8.32 -17.74 52.52
N ILE A 565 8.58 -17.55 51.23
CA ILE A 565 9.75 -16.85 50.71
C ILE A 565 9.30 -15.77 49.73
N THR A 566 10.16 -14.77 49.55
CA THR A 566 10.10 -13.89 48.38
C THR A 566 11.12 -14.40 47.38
N MET A 567 10.63 -15.08 46.35
CA MET A 567 11.45 -15.51 45.23
C MET A 567 11.66 -14.32 44.29
N SER A 568 12.88 -14.19 43.78
CA SER A 568 13.27 -13.24 42.74
C SER A 568 13.67 -14.02 41.49
N ALA A 569 12.97 -13.78 40.39
CA ALA A 569 13.31 -14.30 39.07
C ALA A 569 13.62 -13.10 38.16
N PRO A 570 14.72 -13.07 37.39
CA PRO A 570 14.85 -12.07 36.34
C PRO A 570 13.73 -12.32 35.34
N LEU A 571 12.90 -11.32 35.03
CA LEU A 571 12.02 -11.40 33.86
C LEU A 571 12.84 -11.91 32.67
N TYR A 572 12.25 -12.72 31.79
CA TYR A 572 12.82 -12.90 30.45
C TYR A 572 12.85 -11.51 29.83
N GLY A 573 13.97 -10.81 30.05
CA GLY A 573 14.13 -9.44 29.62
C GLY A 573 14.00 -9.40 28.12
N ASN A 574 13.68 -8.23 27.60
CA ASN A 574 13.85 -7.99 26.18
C ASN A 574 15.34 -8.22 25.85
N ILE A 575 15.61 -9.11 24.91
CA ILE A 575 16.96 -9.34 24.40
C ILE A 575 17.17 -8.28 23.33
N ILE A 576 17.83 -7.19 23.69
CA ILE A 576 18.39 -6.27 22.70
C ILE A 576 19.78 -6.79 22.36
N ARG A 577 19.98 -7.14 21.10
CA ARG A 577 21.32 -7.34 20.56
C ARG A 577 21.54 -6.35 19.43
N ARG A 578 22.76 -5.84 19.35
CA ARG A 578 23.19 -5.25 18.09
C ARG A 578 23.21 -6.36 17.06
N ARG A 579 22.68 -6.10 15.87
CA ARG A 579 22.96 -6.98 14.73
C ARG A 579 24.49 -7.02 14.62
N GLN A 580 25.12 -8.20 14.61
CA GLN A 580 26.58 -8.32 14.50
C GLN A 580 27.04 -7.49 13.31
N GLY A 581 27.54 -6.28 13.58
CA GLY A 581 27.67 -5.25 12.56
C GLY A 581 28.91 -5.53 11.74
N THR A 582 30.03 -5.63 12.43
CA THR A 582 31.31 -5.86 11.79
C THR A 582 31.47 -7.33 11.46
N TYR A 583 31.46 -7.63 10.16
CA TYR A 583 32.05 -8.83 9.60
C TYR A 583 32.86 -8.42 8.39
N ILE A 584 34.13 -8.12 8.64
CA ILE A 584 35.11 -7.76 7.63
C ILE A 584 35.90 -9.01 7.29
N LYS A 585 36.07 -9.26 5.99
CA LYS A 585 37.05 -10.18 5.46
C LYS A 585 37.74 -9.52 4.29
N ALA A 586 39.05 -9.34 4.40
CA ALA A 586 39.89 -8.84 3.33
C ALA A 586 41.10 -9.74 3.13
N TYR A 587 41.73 -9.67 1.97
CA TYR A 587 42.91 -10.45 1.62
C TYR A 587 43.88 -9.64 0.78
N ILE A 588 45.09 -10.17 0.63
CA ILE A 588 46.09 -9.60 -0.28
C ILE A 588 45.73 -10.07 -1.69
N GLY A 589 45.20 -9.18 -2.53
CA GLY A 589 44.93 -9.41 -3.94
C GLY A 589 46.15 -9.19 -4.83
N THR A 590 47.03 -8.26 -4.44
CA THR A 590 48.27 -7.96 -5.17
C THR A 590 49.49 -8.31 -4.33
N ALA A 591 50.35 -9.21 -4.85
CA ALA A 591 51.61 -9.51 -4.18
C ALA A 591 52.46 -8.23 -4.10
N THR A 592 52.89 -7.87 -2.89
CA THR A 592 53.47 -6.56 -2.62
C THR A 592 54.74 -6.72 -1.80
N THR A 593 55.78 -5.98 -2.18
CA THR A 593 57.02 -5.89 -1.40
C THR A 593 56.85 -4.78 -0.38
N VAL A 594 56.93 -5.12 0.90
CA VAL A 594 56.70 -4.21 2.02
C VAL A 594 57.96 -4.09 2.86
N ALA A 595 58.17 -2.91 3.44
CA ALA A 595 59.26 -2.65 4.37
C ALA A 595 58.96 -3.23 5.76
N GLN A 596 59.98 -3.30 6.61
CA GLN A 596 59.79 -3.55 8.04
C GLN A 596 58.82 -2.52 8.65
N ASN A 597 57.87 -2.99 9.47
CA ASN A 597 56.85 -2.18 10.12
C ASN A 597 55.88 -1.46 9.14
N ALA A 598 55.79 -1.92 7.90
CA ALA A 598 54.77 -1.47 6.96
C ALA A 598 53.45 -2.23 7.16
N ASP A 599 52.34 -1.60 6.78
CA ASP A 599 51.01 -2.20 6.82
C ASP A 599 50.93 -3.45 5.93
N VAL A 600 50.22 -4.48 6.39
CA VAL A 600 49.91 -5.65 5.56
C VAL A 600 48.87 -5.20 4.52
N PRO A 601 49.15 -5.32 3.21
CA PRO A 601 48.31 -4.78 2.15
C PRO A 601 47.14 -5.71 1.86
N PHE A 602 46.20 -5.80 2.79
CA PHE A 602 44.90 -6.43 2.58
C PHE A 602 44.04 -5.54 1.66
N ASP A 603 44.51 -5.37 0.41
CA ASP A 603 44.04 -4.42 -0.60
C ASP A 603 42.72 -4.84 -1.27
N THR A 604 42.24 -6.06 -1.02
CA THR A 604 41.04 -6.60 -1.64
C THR A 604 40.03 -7.05 -0.59
N GLU A 605 38.89 -6.36 -0.56
CA GLU A 605 37.76 -6.71 0.28
C GLU A 605 36.99 -7.91 -0.30
N LEU A 606 36.72 -8.93 0.52
CA LEU A 606 35.83 -10.06 0.17
C LEU A 606 34.42 -9.84 0.71
N THR A 607 34.34 -9.30 1.92
CA THR A 607 33.07 -9.04 2.58
C THR A 607 33.29 -7.92 3.57
N ASP A 608 32.50 -6.87 3.47
CA ASP A 608 32.32 -5.90 4.53
C ASP A 608 30.83 -5.55 4.59
N ARG A 609 30.17 -5.95 5.66
CA ARG A 609 28.71 -5.73 5.82
C ARG A 609 28.38 -4.30 6.18
N THR A 610 29.36 -3.55 6.68
CA THR A 610 29.18 -2.27 7.36
C THR A 610 30.04 -1.16 6.76
N ASN A 611 30.83 -1.47 5.73
CA ASN A 611 31.72 -0.54 5.04
C ASN A 611 32.67 0.17 6.04
N GLU A 612 33.26 -0.63 6.94
CA GLU A 612 34.21 -0.23 7.97
C GLU A 612 35.67 -0.42 7.53
N PHE A 613 35.92 -1.25 6.53
CA PHE A 613 37.24 -1.54 5.99
C PHE A 613 37.57 -0.63 4.81
N ASN A 614 38.71 0.05 4.89
CA ASN A 614 39.22 0.83 3.78
C ASN A 614 40.35 0.06 3.08
N PRO A 615 40.13 -0.50 1.88
CA PRO A 615 41.14 -1.28 1.16
C PRO A 615 42.35 -0.44 0.69
N SER A 616 42.24 0.89 0.64
CA SER A 616 43.37 1.77 0.27
C SER A 616 44.33 2.04 1.43
N THR A 617 43.85 1.94 2.68
CA THR A 617 44.64 2.13 3.90
C THR A 617 44.80 0.87 4.72
N TYR A 618 44.22 -0.24 4.26
CA TYR A 618 44.23 -1.57 4.91
C TYR A 618 43.74 -1.54 6.36
N THR A 619 42.86 -0.58 6.67
CA THR A 619 42.44 -0.26 8.03
C THR A 619 40.94 -0.46 8.17
N ALA A 620 40.54 -1.20 9.20
CA ALA A 620 39.16 -1.25 9.66
C ALA A 620 38.94 -0.13 10.69
N THR A 621 37.94 0.72 10.47
CA THR A 621 37.47 1.69 11.45
C THR A 621 36.23 1.15 12.12
N VAL A 622 36.34 0.81 13.40
CA VAL A 622 35.26 0.31 14.23
C VAL A 622 34.15 1.36 14.30
N ARG A 623 32.92 1.03 13.91
CA ARG A 623 31.81 1.99 13.90
C ARG A 623 31.17 2.17 15.27
N CYS A 624 31.28 1.19 16.16
CA CYS A 624 30.65 1.23 17.47
C CYS A 624 31.44 0.50 18.56
N ASP A 625 31.25 0.91 19.81
CA ASP A 625 31.84 0.26 20.97
C ASP A 625 31.47 -1.24 21.00
N GLY A 626 32.42 -2.10 21.35
CA GLY A 626 32.17 -3.53 21.49
C GLY A 626 33.44 -4.37 21.54
N ARG A 627 33.25 -5.69 21.52
CA ARG A 627 34.35 -6.66 21.49
C ARG A 627 34.52 -7.16 20.06
N TYR A 628 35.75 -7.18 19.59
CA TYR A 628 36.10 -7.50 18.21
C TYR A 628 37.08 -8.66 18.20
N GLU A 629 36.66 -9.76 17.61
CA GLU A 629 37.58 -10.85 17.31
C GLU A 629 38.33 -10.55 16.01
N VAL A 630 39.65 -10.49 16.10
CA VAL A 630 40.56 -10.29 14.98
C VAL A 630 41.33 -11.59 14.73
N LEU A 631 41.27 -12.08 13.50
CA LEU A 631 42.03 -13.21 12.99
C LEU A 631 42.78 -12.71 11.76
N ALA A 632 44.10 -12.89 11.72
CA ALA A 632 44.88 -12.45 10.57
C ALA A 632 45.94 -13.49 10.21
N GLN A 633 46.20 -13.62 8.92
CA GLN A 633 47.27 -14.44 8.39
C GLN A 633 47.90 -13.72 7.22
N ALA A 634 49.22 -13.81 7.10
CA ALA A 634 49.94 -13.39 5.91
C ALA A 634 50.90 -14.50 5.47
N ARG A 635 51.05 -14.67 4.17
CA ARG A 635 52.05 -15.57 3.55
C ARG A 635 53.11 -14.73 2.85
N CYS A 636 54.37 -15.04 3.09
CA CYS A 636 55.54 -14.40 2.50
C CYS A 636 56.27 -15.40 1.58
N SER A 637 56.60 -14.98 0.35
CA SER A 637 57.24 -15.85 -0.65
C SER A 637 58.71 -16.13 -0.37
N SER A 638 59.37 -15.28 0.41
CA SER A 638 60.77 -15.46 0.79
C SER A 638 61.11 -14.55 1.96
N VAL A 639 61.75 -15.11 2.98
CA VAL A 639 62.35 -14.35 4.08
C VAL A 639 63.86 -14.46 3.93
N PRO A 640 64.64 -13.36 3.92
CA PRO A 640 66.09 -13.42 3.84
C PRO A 640 66.69 -14.30 4.94
N SER A 641 67.82 -14.97 4.66
CA SER A 641 68.41 -15.96 5.57
C SER A 641 68.70 -15.36 6.94
N LEU A 642 68.25 -16.05 8.01
CA LEU A 642 68.40 -15.67 9.43
C LEU A 642 67.47 -14.55 9.92
N GLU A 643 66.52 -14.10 9.10
CA GLU A 643 65.54 -13.11 9.55
C GLU A 643 64.30 -13.76 10.17
N GLN A 644 63.82 -13.12 11.21
CA GLN A 644 62.55 -13.42 11.83
C GLN A 644 61.47 -12.57 11.16
N TRP A 645 60.38 -13.20 10.75
CA TRP A 645 59.24 -12.53 10.14
C TRP A 645 57.93 -12.89 10.87
N GLY A 646 57.02 -11.93 10.93
CA GLY A 646 55.75 -12.05 11.62
C GLY A 646 54.75 -10.96 11.25
N ILE A 647 53.60 -10.98 11.92
CA ILE A 647 52.57 -9.95 11.81
C ILE A 647 52.11 -9.54 13.20
N ALA A 648 51.71 -8.28 13.35
CA ALA A 648 51.15 -7.72 14.58
C ALA A 648 49.83 -7.02 14.28
N VAL A 649 48.88 -7.09 15.21
CA VAL A 649 47.66 -6.29 15.18
C VAL A 649 47.91 -4.98 15.90
N TYR A 650 47.52 -3.90 15.25
CA TYR A 650 47.58 -2.54 15.77
C TYR A 650 46.15 -2.03 15.99
N LYS A 651 45.94 -1.41 17.14
CA LYS A 651 44.73 -0.66 17.49
C LYS A 651 45.12 0.80 17.72
N ASN A 652 44.53 1.74 16.98
CA ASN A 652 44.84 3.18 17.09
C ASN A 652 46.35 3.49 17.00
N GLY A 653 47.05 2.82 16.08
CA GLY A 653 48.49 2.96 15.92
C GLY A 653 49.35 2.34 17.04
N SER A 654 48.75 1.72 18.05
CA SER A 654 49.46 0.98 19.11
C SER A 654 49.38 -0.51 18.86
N GLU A 655 50.51 -1.22 19.02
CA GLU A 655 50.52 -2.68 18.95
C GLU A 655 49.74 -3.29 20.12
N VAL A 656 48.77 -4.15 19.81
CA VAL A 656 47.96 -4.87 20.81
C VAL A 656 48.25 -6.36 20.85
N TYR A 657 48.76 -6.91 19.74
CA TYR A 657 49.18 -8.30 19.67
C TYR A 657 50.28 -8.47 18.65
N ARG A 658 51.27 -9.30 18.98
CA ARG A 658 52.37 -9.64 18.08
C ARG A 658 52.49 -11.14 17.95
N HIS A 659 52.61 -11.60 16.72
CA HIS A 659 53.07 -12.95 16.42
C HIS A 659 54.47 -12.87 15.78
N THR A 660 55.50 -13.21 16.57
CA THR A 660 56.91 -13.35 16.16
C THR A 660 57.45 -14.70 16.61
N PRO A 661 58.38 -15.35 15.89
CA PRO A 661 58.41 -15.68 14.47
C PRO A 661 58.72 -17.18 14.24
N ILE A 662 58.41 -17.67 13.03
CA ILE A 662 58.97 -18.90 12.49
C ILE A 662 60.38 -18.58 11.98
N ASN A 663 61.41 -19.27 12.48
CA ASN A 663 62.77 -19.16 11.97
C ASN A 663 62.81 -19.80 10.57
N GLY A 664 62.86 -18.98 9.52
CA GLY A 664 63.14 -19.45 8.18
C GLY A 664 64.57 -20.01 8.14
N ALA A 665 64.73 -21.33 8.03
CA ALA A 665 65.99 -21.89 7.57
C ALA A 665 66.35 -21.20 6.24
N ALA A 666 67.63 -20.98 5.95
CA ALA A 666 68.17 -20.21 4.82
C ALA A 666 67.77 -20.68 3.40
N SER A 667 66.76 -21.55 3.27
CA SER A 667 66.20 -22.10 2.05
C SER A 667 64.67 -22.33 2.12
N ALA A 668 63.98 -21.85 3.15
CA ALA A 668 62.53 -22.02 3.27
C ALA A 668 61.83 -21.23 2.15
N ARG A 669 61.19 -21.96 1.23
CA ARG A 669 60.58 -21.42 0.00
C ARG A 669 59.30 -20.61 0.24
N GLU A 670 58.77 -20.58 1.46
CA GLU A 670 57.57 -19.83 1.85
C GLU A 670 57.40 -19.88 3.37
N VAL A 671 56.95 -18.78 3.97
CA VAL A 671 56.68 -18.69 5.41
C VAL A 671 55.30 -18.04 5.61
N TRP A 672 54.57 -18.48 6.63
CA TRP A 672 53.27 -17.93 7.01
C TRP A 672 53.27 -17.48 8.47
N ALA A 673 52.59 -16.39 8.78
CA ALA A 673 52.45 -15.88 10.14
C ALA A 673 50.97 -15.75 10.41
N GLN A 674 50.51 -16.35 11.51
CA GLN A 674 49.11 -16.41 11.86
C GLN A 674 48.91 -15.81 13.25
N ILE A 675 48.04 -14.82 13.33
CA ILE A 675 47.50 -14.30 14.58
C ILE A 675 46.28 -15.18 14.89
N PRO A 676 46.25 -15.93 16.00
CA PRO A 676 45.04 -16.64 16.40
C PRO A 676 43.91 -15.63 16.64
N ALA A 677 42.67 -16.10 16.74
CA ALA A 677 41.55 -15.24 17.11
C ALA A 677 41.85 -14.53 18.44
N ILE A 678 42.10 -13.22 18.38
CA ILE A 678 42.28 -12.35 19.55
C ILE A 678 41.04 -11.48 19.73
N VAL A 679 40.69 -11.14 20.96
CA VAL A 679 39.55 -10.27 21.25
C VAL A 679 40.07 -8.90 21.70
N LEU A 680 39.62 -7.85 21.02
CA LEU A 680 39.90 -6.46 21.33
C LEU A 680 38.65 -5.77 21.84
N ASP A 681 38.73 -5.07 22.97
CA ASP A 681 37.69 -4.12 23.36
C ASP A 681 37.93 -2.82 22.58
N CYS A 682 37.00 -2.42 21.73
CA CYS A 682 37.11 -1.23 20.89
C CYS A 682 35.98 -0.25 21.20
N ALA A 683 36.28 1.05 21.08
CA ALA A 683 35.33 2.14 21.01
C ALA A 683 35.02 2.50 19.55
N ALA A 684 33.90 3.17 19.32
CA ALA A 684 33.56 3.78 18.03
C ALA A 684 34.70 4.72 17.57
N GLY A 685 35.11 4.58 16.32
CA GLY A 685 36.23 5.29 15.71
C GLY A 685 37.59 4.59 15.88
N ASP A 686 37.70 3.54 16.71
CA ASP A 686 38.98 2.83 16.85
C ASP A 686 39.40 2.19 15.52
N THR A 687 40.68 2.29 15.18
CA THR A 687 41.23 1.70 13.97
C THR A 687 41.94 0.39 14.26
N ILE A 688 41.68 -0.64 13.47
CA ILE A 688 42.34 -1.95 13.53
C ILE A 688 43.06 -2.19 12.20
N LYS A 689 44.35 -2.51 12.25
CA LYS A 689 45.12 -2.95 11.08
C LYS A 689 46.18 -3.97 11.44
N CYS A 690 46.75 -4.63 10.45
CA CYS A 690 47.91 -5.50 10.64
C CYS A 690 49.17 -4.85 10.08
N VAL A 691 50.28 -5.03 10.78
CA VAL A 691 51.60 -4.52 10.41
C VAL A 691 52.56 -5.69 10.30
N CYS A 692 53.42 -5.67 9.30
CA CYS A 692 54.46 -6.66 9.13
C CYS A 692 55.63 -6.38 10.08
N ILE A 693 56.09 -7.40 10.80
CA ILE A 693 57.18 -7.29 11.77
C ILE A 693 58.35 -8.15 11.29
N ALA A 694 59.56 -7.58 11.26
CA ALA A 694 60.78 -8.32 10.98
C ALA A 694 61.93 -7.90 11.93
N THR A 695 62.95 -8.74 12.11
CA THR A 695 64.16 -8.38 12.90
C THR A 695 65.18 -7.57 12.12
N SER A 696 65.03 -7.48 10.80
CA SER A 696 65.93 -6.81 9.88
C SER A 696 65.13 -5.80 9.04
N ALA A 697 65.81 -4.76 8.56
CA ALA A 697 65.23 -3.72 7.73
C ALA A 697 65.00 -4.15 6.27
N GLY A 698 65.37 -5.38 5.90
CA GLY A 698 65.19 -5.92 4.55
C GLY A 698 63.71 -5.97 4.13
N PRO A 699 63.38 -5.61 2.88
CA PRO A 699 62.02 -5.74 2.37
C PRO A 699 61.66 -7.21 2.16
N PHE A 700 60.38 -7.54 2.30
CA PHE A 700 59.86 -8.89 2.04
C PHE A 700 58.56 -8.82 1.22
N THR A 701 58.32 -9.86 0.41
CA THR A 701 57.17 -9.91 -0.48
C THR A 701 56.05 -10.75 0.13
N VAL A 702 54.97 -10.08 0.52
CA VAL A 702 53.73 -10.75 0.92
C VAL A 702 52.94 -11.17 -0.31
N THR A 703 52.48 -12.42 -0.31
CA THR A 703 51.87 -13.09 -1.47
C THR A 703 50.37 -12.89 -1.50
N ASN A 704 49.83 -12.83 -2.72
CA ASN A 704 48.40 -12.74 -2.94
C ASN A 704 47.72 -14.11 -2.86
N ASP A 705 47.12 -14.41 -1.72
CA ASP A 705 46.43 -15.68 -1.52
C ASP A 705 45.24 -15.52 -0.58
N ARG A 706 44.02 -15.66 -1.11
CA ARG A 706 42.78 -15.55 -0.32
C ARG A 706 42.70 -16.56 0.85
N LYS A 707 43.43 -17.68 0.76
CA LYS A 707 43.42 -18.76 1.77
C LYS A 707 44.49 -18.55 2.83
N TYR A 708 45.63 -17.94 2.46
CA TYR A 708 46.80 -17.86 3.34
C TYR A 708 47.25 -16.43 3.69
N SER A 709 46.61 -15.40 3.11
CA SER A 709 46.89 -13.98 3.33
C SER A 709 45.58 -13.20 3.50
N PHE A 710 44.99 -13.24 4.69
CA PHE A 710 43.69 -12.62 4.99
C PHE A 710 43.65 -11.94 6.35
N ILE A 711 42.70 -11.01 6.50
CA ILE A 711 42.23 -10.49 7.79
C ILE A 711 40.73 -10.75 7.88
N GLN A 712 40.30 -11.19 9.06
CA GLN A 712 38.92 -11.31 9.44
C GLN A 712 38.71 -10.55 10.75
N ILE A 713 37.75 -9.64 10.76
CA ILE A 713 37.35 -8.90 11.96
C ILE A 713 35.86 -9.13 12.13
N ARG A 714 35.46 -9.69 13.29
CA ARG A 714 34.05 -9.84 13.64
C ARG A 714 33.74 -9.23 14.99
N GLN A 715 32.64 -8.50 15.08
CA GLN A 715 32.11 -8.10 16.39
C GLN A 715 31.48 -9.32 17.06
N ILE A 716 31.79 -9.55 18.35
CA ILE A 716 31.33 -10.73 19.11
C ILE A 716 30.44 -10.38 20.29
#